data_AF-A0A7W8IEA1-F1
#
_entry.id   AF-A0A7W8IEA1-F1
#
_cell.length_a   1.000
_cell.length_b   1.000
_cell.length_c   1.000
_cell.angle_alpha   90.00
_cell.angle_beta   90.00
_cell.angle_gamma   90.00
#
_symmetry.space_group_name_H-M   'P 1'
#
loop_
_entity.id
_entity.type
_entity.pdbx_description
1 polymer ?
#
loop_
_entity_poly.entity_id
_entity_poly.type
_entity_poly.pdbx_seq_one_letter_code
_entity_poly.pdbx_strand_id
1 'polypeptide(L)'
;MTALSDDRILHWLERGLLVILLLYLGAHTLPRAWGKLNTDFPNYYLSAKLAHEGYDTSRMYEWAWLQREKDHRALDVRVIGMLPITPISTLTMWPLTRFSPLTAKRLWVLLNLGLLVPLCWLLRSLTGLSYQRIALVFTLSFPLHRNLLYGQFYLLLLLLIVAACWAYLHKKDTLAGSLIAVAAACKVFPIFFFVFFVQRKAWRALTAGALTGLATLATSVSIFGWNVHRTYLQEILPWTLHGEGLPPYATASGSISSVLHYLLLDEPQWNPHPWHHSPFWYAILQPTLQIALLAPAILLMRGKGRAPHRTQLEWSALLVASLAISTIPASYNFVLLVFPVCVLTAILLERKRYRWLLVLSIVYLGIGLPLPGPGSVIGPAVLLYIPRLPLMLALLLGTYMLLRSERLVPSSSRSSWTQYVWVAAMTAAVMFSVHYTLERERAVRQEYAYRLPLQTQVLLAASPELASKGIRYLAFTSAGYHLEGTADAIGSDPTMSDELSFATSAKGLWAEEALNPESRIIERGDSSHVIVENAREPMLSADQASLAFVRDYHGRGTLFVRRNFQSQTASDVVLTPPSLNLYEASFLSEHEYVFSAVKGHHPPGIYLSDALHSNTPLDLGEARYPALSPDGRWMAYSHFDRGAWNLWIRNQQTGETRRIADVPCNQIEPSWETDSKTLLYSTDCGRSLWFTAVARRRVVP
;
A
#
# COMPACT_ATOMS: atom_id res chain seq x y z
N MET A 1 -3.91 38.06 44.63
CA MET A 1 -3.16 36.85 45.06
C MET A 1 -3.77 35.54 44.60
N THR A 2 -5.06 35.47 44.25
CA THR A 2 -5.77 34.26 43.77
C THR A 2 -5.41 33.82 42.34
N ALA A 3 -5.19 34.75 41.39
CA ALA A 3 -4.80 34.37 40.02
C ALA A 3 -3.38 33.76 39.91
N LEU A 4 -2.46 34.14 40.80
CA LEU A 4 -1.08 33.62 40.84
C LEU A 4 -1.00 32.21 41.46
N SER A 5 -1.93 31.85 42.34
CA SER A 5 -2.04 30.48 42.88
C SER A 5 -2.61 29.52 41.85
N ASP A 6 -3.59 29.96 41.05
CA ASP A 6 -4.25 29.13 40.03
C ASP A 6 -3.29 28.74 38.89
N ASP A 7 -2.45 29.67 38.41
CA ASP A 7 -1.43 29.37 37.38
C ASP A 7 -0.35 28.40 37.89
N ARG A 8 0.03 28.50 39.18
CA ARG A 8 0.97 27.55 39.79
C ARG A 8 0.36 26.15 39.88
N ILE A 9 -0.89 26.04 40.30
CA ILE A 9 -1.60 24.75 40.39
C ILE A 9 -1.70 24.11 39.00
N LEU A 10 -2.08 24.88 37.98
CA LEU A 10 -2.16 24.39 36.61
C LEU A 10 -0.81 23.88 36.09
N HIS A 11 0.28 24.60 36.35
CA HIS A 11 1.62 24.13 35.98
C HIS A 11 2.04 22.84 36.69
N TRP A 12 1.68 22.68 37.97
CA TRP A 12 1.92 21.43 38.71
C TRP A 12 1.09 20.26 38.14
N LEU A 13 -0.18 20.50 37.78
CA LEU A 13 -1.03 19.51 37.12
C LEU A 13 -0.46 19.11 35.75
N GLU A 14 -0.07 20.08 34.92
CA GLU A 14 0.58 19.83 33.62
C GLU A 14 1.87 18.98 33.80
N ARG A 15 2.68 19.25 34.83
CA ARG A 15 3.90 18.48 35.13
C ARG A 15 3.59 17.07 35.59
N GLY A 16 2.66 16.92 36.53
CA GLY A 16 2.22 15.62 37.04
C GLY A 16 1.70 14.74 35.91
N LEU A 17 0.83 15.29 35.05
CA LEU A 17 0.32 14.59 33.87
C LEU A 17 1.46 14.20 32.91
N LEU A 18 2.41 15.10 32.64
CA LEU A 18 3.54 14.81 31.76
C LEU A 18 4.39 13.66 32.31
N VAL A 19 4.66 13.64 33.62
CA VAL A 19 5.40 12.54 34.27
C VAL A 19 4.66 11.22 34.12
N ILE A 20 3.34 11.19 34.36
CA ILE A 20 2.51 9.99 34.19
C ILE A 20 2.59 9.47 32.76
N LEU A 21 2.46 10.36 31.77
CA LEU A 21 2.49 9.97 30.35
C LEU A 21 3.89 9.52 29.90
N LEU A 22 4.96 10.13 30.42
CA LEU A 22 6.33 9.67 30.17
C LEU A 22 6.60 8.31 30.81
N LEU A 23 6.08 8.06 32.01
CA LEU A 23 6.13 6.74 32.65
C LEU A 23 5.36 5.71 31.82
N TYR A 24 4.18 6.05 31.31
CA TYR A 24 3.46 5.17 30.40
C TYR A 24 4.25 4.90 29.12
N LEU A 25 4.85 5.91 28.49
CA LEU A 25 5.70 5.72 27.32
C LEU A 25 6.87 4.78 27.62
N GLY A 26 7.57 5.00 28.73
CA GLY A 26 8.75 4.23 29.15
C GLY A 26 8.46 2.81 29.63
N ALA A 27 7.38 2.60 30.38
CA ALA A 27 7.03 1.31 30.98
C ALA A 27 6.11 0.45 30.10
N HIS A 28 5.25 1.07 29.29
CA HIS A 28 4.30 0.34 28.44
C HIS A 28 4.76 0.26 26.97
N THR A 29 5.14 1.39 26.38
CA THR A 29 5.27 1.48 24.91
C THR A 29 6.66 1.06 24.43
N LEU A 30 7.72 1.62 25.01
CA LEU A 30 9.09 1.32 24.59
C LEU A 30 9.45 -0.17 24.74
N PRO A 31 9.11 -0.87 25.84
CA PRO A 31 9.44 -2.29 25.98
C PRO A 31 8.77 -3.14 24.89
N ARG A 32 7.52 -2.83 24.53
CA ARG A 32 6.79 -3.50 23.43
C ARG A 32 7.37 -3.18 22.06
N ALA A 33 7.79 -1.94 21.83
CA ALA A 33 8.46 -1.54 20.60
C ALA A 33 9.83 -2.21 20.42
N TRP A 34 10.53 -2.46 21.53
CA TRP A 34 11.91 -2.97 21.57
C TRP A 34 12.04 -4.47 21.36
N GLY A 35 11.02 -5.24 21.75
CA GLY A 35 11.10 -6.69 21.90
C GLY A 35 10.74 -7.52 20.67
N LYS A 36 9.96 -7.00 19.72
CA LYS A 36 9.44 -7.76 18.57
C LYS A 36 9.38 -6.93 17.30
N LEU A 37 9.45 -7.58 16.14
CA LEU A 37 9.08 -6.98 14.86
C LEU A 37 7.55 -6.91 14.79
N ASN A 38 7.01 -5.74 14.41
CA ASN A 38 5.56 -5.55 14.35
C ASN A 38 5.22 -4.91 13.01
N THR A 39 4.20 -5.43 12.33
CA THR A 39 3.52 -4.76 11.20
C THR A 39 4.51 -4.28 10.12
N ASP A 40 4.72 -2.96 9.96
CA ASP A 40 5.30 -2.41 8.73
C ASP A 40 6.83 -2.23 8.75
N PHE A 41 7.50 -2.18 9.92
CA PHE A 41 8.97 -2.03 9.94
C PHE A 41 9.70 -3.08 9.09
N PRO A 42 9.35 -4.38 9.16
CA PRO A 42 9.91 -5.41 8.30
C PRO A 42 9.76 -5.11 6.80
N ASN A 43 8.67 -4.48 6.38
CA ASN A 43 8.39 -4.18 4.97
C ASN A 43 9.43 -3.20 4.41
N TYR A 44 9.73 -2.13 5.15
CA TYR A 44 10.77 -1.16 4.78
C TYR A 44 12.16 -1.78 4.82
N TYR A 45 12.45 -2.53 5.90
CA TYR A 45 13.76 -3.12 6.13
C TYR A 45 14.10 -4.18 5.09
N LEU A 46 13.19 -5.12 4.81
CA LEU A 46 13.42 -6.22 3.86
C LEU A 46 13.66 -5.66 2.46
N SER A 47 12.82 -4.73 2.00
CA SER A 47 12.96 -4.12 0.67
C SER A 47 14.29 -3.38 0.50
N ALA A 48 14.72 -2.63 1.53
CA ALA A 48 16.02 -1.97 1.52
C ALA A 48 17.18 -2.97 1.57
N LYS A 49 17.03 -4.07 2.34
CA LYS A 49 18.05 -5.11 2.48
C LYS A 49 18.24 -5.89 1.18
N LEU A 50 17.15 -6.27 0.51
CA LEU A 50 17.19 -6.95 -0.80
C LEU A 50 17.97 -6.10 -1.82
N ALA A 51 17.66 -4.82 -1.93
CA ALA A 51 18.39 -3.92 -2.81
C ALA A 51 19.87 -3.73 -2.39
N HIS A 52 20.17 -3.71 -1.08
CA HIS A 52 21.55 -3.64 -0.58
C HIS A 52 22.36 -4.91 -0.91
N GLU A 53 21.72 -6.07 -0.91
CA GLU A 53 22.29 -7.38 -1.25
C GLU A 53 22.34 -7.64 -2.77
N GLY A 54 21.93 -6.67 -3.59
CA GLY A 54 21.95 -6.79 -5.05
C GLY A 54 20.88 -7.73 -5.62
N TYR A 55 19.81 -8.01 -4.87
CA TYR A 55 18.66 -8.76 -5.40
C TYR A 55 17.92 -7.94 -6.46
N ASP A 56 17.37 -8.63 -7.46
CA ASP A 56 16.38 -8.03 -8.35
C ASP A 56 15.10 -7.74 -7.56
N THR A 57 14.76 -6.47 -7.44
CA THR A 57 13.62 -6.01 -6.63
C THR A 57 12.40 -5.62 -7.47
N SER A 58 12.42 -5.91 -8.78
CA SER A 58 11.34 -5.60 -9.72
C SER A 58 9.96 -6.12 -9.31
N ARG A 59 9.91 -7.22 -8.56
CA ARG A 59 8.68 -7.87 -8.06
C ARG A 59 8.32 -7.54 -6.60
N MET A 60 8.99 -6.58 -5.95
CA MET A 60 8.80 -6.30 -4.51
C MET A 60 7.36 -5.93 -4.09
N TYR A 61 6.51 -5.53 -5.04
CA TYR A 61 5.10 -5.20 -4.80
C TYR A 61 4.16 -6.42 -4.88
N GLU A 62 4.64 -7.56 -5.36
CA GLU A 62 3.89 -8.82 -5.38
C GLU A 62 3.98 -9.48 -4.01
N TRP A 63 2.83 -9.74 -3.39
CA TRP A 63 2.78 -10.18 -2.00
C TRP A 63 3.39 -11.57 -1.81
N ALA A 64 3.09 -12.54 -2.68
CA ALA A 64 3.66 -13.89 -2.59
C ALA A 64 5.18 -13.88 -2.78
N TRP A 65 5.70 -13.06 -3.71
CA TRP A 65 7.15 -12.91 -3.91
C TRP A 65 7.83 -12.35 -2.66
N LEU A 66 7.29 -11.27 -2.09
CA LEU A 66 7.88 -10.66 -0.89
C LEU A 66 7.73 -11.56 0.35
N GLN A 67 6.63 -12.31 0.45
CA GLN A 67 6.42 -13.32 1.49
C GLN A 67 7.51 -14.40 1.44
N ARG A 68 7.80 -14.93 0.23
CA ARG A 68 8.89 -15.89 0.02
C ARG A 68 10.24 -15.37 0.52
N GLU A 69 10.61 -14.16 0.12
CA GLU A 69 11.89 -13.55 0.52
C GLU A 69 11.98 -13.25 2.03
N LYS A 70 10.83 -13.05 2.69
CA LYS A 70 10.72 -12.94 4.15
C LYS A 70 10.97 -14.29 4.81
N ASP A 71 10.35 -15.36 4.30
CA ASP A 71 10.47 -16.72 4.87
C ASP A 71 11.89 -17.28 4.73
N HIS A 72 12.53 -17.06 3.57
CA HIS A 72 13.95 -17.40 3.33
C HIS A 72 14.89 -16.76 4.36
N ARG A 73 14.48 -15.65 4.98
CA ARG A 73 15.28 -14.92 5.99
C ARG A 73 14.78 -15.11 7.42
N ALA A 74 13.80 -16.00 7.64
CA ALA A 74 13.16 -16.25 8.93
C ALA A 74 12.79 -14.97 9.70
N LEU A 75 12.23 -13.98 9.00
CA LEU A 75 11.71 -12.79 9.68
C LEU A 75 10.46 -13.17 10.46
N ASP A 76 10.49 -12.97 11.79
CA ASP A 76 9.41 -13.30 12.72
C ASP A 76 8.21 -12.34 12.59
N VAL A 77 7.54 -12.39 11.43
CA VAL A 77 6.24 -11.79 11.13
C VAL A 77 5.45 -12.69 10.20
N ARG A 78 4.13 -12.77 10.40
CA ARG A 78 3.25 -13.63 9.61
C ARG A 78 2.90 -13.07 8.25
N VAL A 79 2.73 -11.75 8.17
CA VAL A 79 2.29 -11.06 6.96
C VAL A 79 3.25 -9.93 6.63
N ILE A 80 3.64 -9.84 5.37
CA ILE A 80 4.43 -8.73 4.82
C ILE A 80 3.78 -8.20 3.54
N GLY A 81 3.94 -6.91 3.27
CA GLY A 81 3.39 -6.30 2.06
C GLY A 81 3.89 -4.87 1.84
N MET A 82 4.07 -4.50 0.57
CA MET A 82 4.63 -3.19 0.20
C MET A 82 3.57 -2.15 -0.21
N LEU A 83 2.28 -2.49 -0.22
CA LEU A 83 1.23 -1.51 -0.53
C LEU A 83 0.88 -0.67 0.72
N PRO A 84 0.82 0.68 0.66
CA PRO A 84 1.17 1.60 -0.42
C PRO A 84 2.48 2.36 -0.13
N ILE A 85 3.55 1.63 0.16
CA ILE A 85 4.89 2.13 0.50
C ILE A 85 5.61 2.60 -0.78
N THR A 86 6.24 3.78 -0.76
CA THR A 86 7.03 4.27 -1.90
C THR A 86 8.42 3.61 -1.91
N PRO A 87 9.05 3.37 -3.07
CA PRO A 87 10.41 2.81 -3.10
C PRO A 87 11.39 3.67 -2.30
N ILE A 88 11.27 5.00 -2.41
CA ILE A 88 12.11 5.97 -1.71
C ILE A 88 11.98 5.86 -0.19
N SER A 89 10.80 5.60 0.36
CA SER A 89 10.63 5.48 1.81
C SER A 89 11.41 4.32 2.41
N THR A 90 11.65 3.25 1.65
CA THR A 90 12.47 2.11 2.11
C THR A 90 13.94 2.49 2.29
N LEU A 91 14.46 3.45 1.51
CA LEU A 91 15.85 3.92 1.62
C LEU A 91 16.16 4.58 2.96
N THR A 92 15.14 5.01 3.71
CA THR A 92 15.33 5.49 5.09
C THR A 92 15.92 4.41 6.00
N MET A 93 15.74 3.12 5.66
CA MET A 93 16.31 1.98 6.37
C MET A 93 17.67 1.53 5.84
N TRP A 94 18.14 2.08 4.70
CA TRP A 94 19.37 1.64 4.05
C TRP A 94 20.59 1.57 4.99
N PRO A 95 20.88 2.57 5.85
CA PRO A 95 22.02 2.49 6.77
C PRO A 95 21.91 1.40 7.84
N LEU A 96 20.71 0.85 8.06
CA LEU A 96 20.42 -0.12 9.10
C LEU A 96 20.40 -1.57 8.59
N THR A 97 20.48 -1.78 7.27
CA THR A 97 20.39 -3.10 6.60
C THR A 97 21.49 -4.08 7.03
N ARG A 98 22.64 -3.56 7.50
CA ARG A 98 23.78 -4.36 7.99
C ARG A 98 23.55 -5.03 9.34
N PHE A 99 22.57 -4.57 10.10
CA PHE A 99 22.23 -5.15 11.41
C PHE A 99 21.14 -6.19 11.28
N SER A 100 21.02 -7.09 12.26
CA SER A 100 19.86 -8.00 12.33
C SER A 100 18.55 -7.20 12.41
N PRO A 101 17.43 -7.70 11.85
CA PRO A 101 16.19 -6.94 11.75
C PRO A 101 15.72 -6.32 13.07
N LEU A 102 15.79 -7.08 14.17
CA LEU A 102 15.39 -6.57 15.49
C LEU A 102 16.36 -5.50 16.00
N THR A 103 17.66 -5.65 15.77
CA THR A 103 18.67 -4.63 16.13
C THR A 103 18.47 -3.36 15.31
N ALA A 104 18.22 -3.49 14.01
CA ALA A 104 17.88 -2.37 13.14
C ALA A 104 16.64 -1.63 13.66
N LYS A 105 15.58 -2.36 14.06
CA LYS A 105 14.38 -1.76 14.67
C LYS A 105 14.71 -0.98 15.95
N ARG A 106 15.55 -1.52 16.83
CA ARG A 106 15.96 -0.85 18.08
C ARG A 106 16.70 0.46 17.80
N LEU A 107 17.66 0.44 16.87
CA LEU A 107 18.37 1.64 16.42
C LEU A 107 17.41 2.66 15.80
N TRP A 108 16.44 2.20 15.01
CA TRP A 108 15.41 3.05 14.42
C TRP A 108 14.51 3.72 15.46
N VAL A 109 14.13 3.00 16.52
CA VAL A 109 13.37 3.57 17.65
C VAL A 109 14.19 4.63 18.38
N LEU A 110 15.48 4.37 18.63
CA LEU A 110 16.38 5.36 19.23
C LEU A 110 16.51 6.62 18.36
N LEU A 111 16.64 6.45 17.04
CA LEU A 111 16.64 7.57 16.10
C LEU A 111 15.34 8.37 16.19
N ASN A 112 14.17 7.70 16.18
CA ASN A 112 12.88 8.35 16.33
C ASN A 112 12.78 9.18 17.62
N LEU A 113 13.28 8.65 18.75
CA LEU A 113 13.34 9.40 20.00
C LEU A 113 14.28 10.61 19.90
N GLY A 114 15.44 10.45 19.24
CA GLY A 114 16.37 11.54 18.96
C GLY A 114 15.76 12.66 18.11
N LEU A 115 14.91 12.32 17.12
CA LEU A 115 14.21 13.29 16.27
C LEU A 115 13.24 14.20 17.05
N LEU A 116 12.79 13.80 18.25
CA LEU A 116 11.94 14.64 19.10
C LEU A 116 12.66 15.90 19.57
N VAL A 117 13.99 15.90 19.69
CA VAL A 117 14.77 17.06 20.14
C VAL A 117 14.70 18.22 19.15
N PRO A 118 15.11 18.07 17.86
CA PRO A 118 14.98 19.16 16.89
C PRO A 118 13.51 19.51 16.61
N LEU A 119 12.59 18.55 16.69
CA LEU A 119 11.15 18.83 16.59
C LEU A 119 10.65 19.76 17.68
N CYS A 120 10.97 19.47 18.95
CA CYS A 120 10.60 20.31 20.08
C CYS A 120 11.18 21.72 19.95
N TRP A 121 12.44 21.84 19.49
CA TRP A 121 13.07 23.13 19.25
C TRP A 121 12.37 23.93 18.13
N LEU A 122 12.11 23.31 16.97
CA LEU A 122 11.41 23.95 15.86
C LEU A 122 9.98 24.36 16.22
N LEU A 123 9.22 23.47 16.86
CA LEU A 123 7.84 23.74 17.28
C LEU A 123 7.79 24.90 18.29
N ARG A 124 8.74 24.96 19.23
CA ARG A 124 8.86 26.11 20.15
C ARG A 124 9.18 27.38 19.38
N SER A 125 10.15 27.35 18.47
CA SER A 125 10.54 28.51 17.65
C SER A 125 9.38 29.05 16.82
N LEU A 126 8.48 28.17 16.35
CA LEU A 126 7.33 28.55 15.55
C LEU A 126 6.17 29.04 16.40
N THR A 127 5.83 28.34 17.47
CA THR A 127 4.57 28.54 18.21
C THR A 127 4.71 29.34 19.51
N GLY A 128 5.93 29.52 20.01
CA GLY A 128 6.19 30.16 21.30
C GLY A 128 5.82 29.29 22.52
N LEU A 129 5.32 28.07 22.33
CA LEU A 129 4.94 27.19 23.43
C LEU A 129 6.14 26.76 24.29
N SER A 130 5.88 26.48 25.57
CA SER A 130 6.88 25.89 26.45
C SER A 130 7.24 24.47 26.00
N TYR A 131 8.49 24.04 26.23
CA TYR A 131 8.89 22.65 25.97
C TYR A 131 8.00 21.65 26.71
N GLN A 132 7.56 21.99 27.92
CA GLN A 132 6.62 21.18 28.69
C GLN A 132 5.29 20.94 27.94
N ARG A 133 4.70 22.01 27.38
CA ARG A 133 3.42 21.89 26.63
C ARG A 133 3.60 21.14 25.32
N ILE A 134 4.72 21.34 24.62
CA ILE A 134 5.02 20.57 23.41
C ILE A 134 5.22 19.09 23.73
N ALA A 135 5.95 18.77 24.80
CA ALA A 135 6.13 17.41 25.28
C ALA A 135 4.78 16.76 25.65
N LEU A 136 3.87 17.51 26.29
CA LEU A 136 2.51 17.05 26.56
C LEU A 136 1.73 16.72 25.28
N VAL A 137 1.81 17.57 24.24
CA VAL A 137 1.15 17.28 22.95
C VAL A 137 1.70 15.99 22.34
N PHE A 138 3.01 15.77 22.38
CA PHE A 138 3.61 14.51 21.91
C PHE A 138 3.17 13.30 22.72
N THR A 139 3.23 13.35 24.05
CA THR A 139 2.94 12.20 24.90
C THR A 139 1.44 11.90 25.03
N LEU A 140 0.56 12.85 24.77
CA LEU A 140 -0.88 12.63 24.61
C LEU A 140 -1.21 11.96 23.26
N SER A 141 -0.29 11.99 22.29
CA SER A 141 -0.50 11.46 20.95
C SER A 141 -0.43 9.94 20.94
N PHE A 142 -1.57 9.25 21.04
CA PHE A 142 -1.61 7.81 20.77
C PHE A 142 -0.99 7.41 19.42
N PRO A 143 -1.11 8.22 18.34
CA PRO A 143 -0.35 8.01 17.11
C PRO A 143 1.18 7.94 17.28
N LEU A 144 1.77 8.71 18.21
CA LEU A 144 3.21 8.61 18.53
C LEU A 144 3.55 7.22 19.08
N HIS A 145 2.73 6.71 20.01
CA HIS A 145 2.93 5.38 20.59
C HIS A 145 2.91 4.30 19.51
N ARG A 146 1.95 4.38 18.57
CA ARG A 146 1.88 3.45 17.43
C ARG A 146 3.03 3.62 16.44
N ASN A 147 3.47 4.85 16.17
CA ASN A 147 4.64 5.11 15.33
C ASN A 147 5.88 4.40 15.89
N LEU A 148 6.13 4.49 17.20
CA LEU A 148 7.26 3.81 17.85
C LEU A 148 7.07 2.28 17.88
N LEU A 149 5.88 1.80 18.24
CA LEU A 149 5.56 0.37 18.33
C LEU A 149 5.77 -0.36 17.00
N TYR A 150 5.34 0.26 15.90
CA TYR A 150 5.38 -0.28 14.55
C TYR A 150 6.64 0.12 13.76
N GLY A 151 7.54 0.92 14.36
CA GLY A 151 8.81 1.32 13.74
C GLY A 151 8.64 2.20 12.50
N GLN A 152 7.69 3.12 12.53
CA GLN A 152 7.31 3.97 11.40
C GLN A 152 8.23 5.20 11.26
N PHE A 153 8.21 5.84 10.09
CA PHE A 153 9.05 7.02 9.78
C PHE A 153 8.34 8.38 9.91
N TYR A 154 7.13 8.44 10.48
CA TYR A 154 6.33 9.67 10.44
C TYR A 154 6.88 10.80 11.34
N LEU A 155 7.76 10.51 12.30
CA LEU A 155 8.51 11.56 13.00
C LEU A 155 9.55 12.25 12.11
N LEU A 156 10.21 11.49 11.23
CA LEU A 156 11.09 12.07 10.21
C LEU A 156 10.26 12.93 9.24
N LEU A 157 9.09 12.43 8.82
CA LEU A 157 8.19 13.18 7.95
C LEU A 157 7.68 14.47 8.61
N LEU A 158 7.30 14.41 9.88
CA LEU A 158 6.92 15.58 10.68
C LEU A 158 8.07 16.58 10.75
N LEU A 159 9.30 16.12 10.98
CA LEU A 159 10.48 16.99 11.03
C LEU A 159 10.69 17.71 9.70
N LEU A 160 10.61 17.01 8.57
CA LEU A 160 10.76 17.62 7.25
C LEU A 160 9.70 18.71 7.00
N ILE A 161 8.43 18.44 7.33
CA ILE A 161 7.33 19.40 7.14
C ILE A 161 7.51 20.62 8.07
N VAL A 162 7.79 20.41 9.36
CA VAL A 162 7.95 21.50 10.33
C VAL A 162 9.20 22.33 10.01
N ALA A 163 10.31 21.68 9.65
CA ALA A 163 11.54 22.35 9.23
C ALA A 163 11.33 23.15 7.93
N ALA A 164 10.54 22.64 6.98
CA ALA A 164 10.20 23.38 5.77
C ALA A 164 9.37 24.64 6.06
N CYS A 165 8.39 24.54 6.96
CA CYS A 165 7.60 25.70 7.42
C CYS A 165 8.52 26.75 8.08
N TRP A 166 9.40 26.30 8.97
CA TRP A 166 10.39 27.14 9.62
C TRP A 166 11.34 27.81 8.63
N ALA A 167 11.89 27.05 7.68
CA ALA A 167 12.78 27.56 6.64
C ALA A 167 12.08 28.61 5.77
N TYR A 168 10.83 28.37 5.37
CA TYR A 168 10.03 29.31 4.61
C TYR A 168 9.78 30.62 5.39
N LEU A 169 9.45 30.54 6.68
CA LEU A 169 9.29 31.73 7.51
C LEU A 169 10.58 32.53 7.69
N HIS A 170 11.73 31.85 7.68
CA HIS A 170 13.07 32.45 7.75
C HIS A 170 13.67 32.82 6.39
N LYS A 171 12.86 32.93 5.33
CA LYS A 171 13.28 33.32 3.97
C LYS A 171 14.26 32.36 3.28
N LYS A 172 14.33 31.11 3.74
CA LYS A 172 15.12 30.02 3.13
C LYS A 172 14.26 29.17 2.20
N ASP A 173 13.80 29.78 1.10
CA ASP A 173 12.83 29.17 0.18
C ASP A 173 13.34 27.89 -0.47
N THR A 174 14.62 27.85 -0.86
CA THR A 174 15.24 26.69 -1.49
C THR A 174 15.23 25.48 -0.55
N LEU A 175 15.59 25.68 0.72
CA LEU A 175 15.53 24.65 1.74
C LEU A 175 14.10 24.18 1.99
N ALA A 176 13.14 25.10 2.08
CA ALA A 176 11.73 24.75 2.26
C ALA A 176 11.19 23.87 1.12
N GLY A 177 11.47 24.24 -0.13
CA GLY A 177 11.10 23.44 -1.30
C GLY A 177 11.76 22.06 -1.32
N SER A 178 13.06 22.00 -1.01
CA SER A 178 13.83 20.74 -0.99
C SER A 178 13.31 19.78 0.08
N LEU A 179 13.03 20.28 1.29
CA LEU A 179 12.50 19.47 2.40
C LEU A 179 11.10 18.91 2.09
N ILE A 180 10.23 19.70 1.48
CA ILE A 180 8.91 19.23 1.03
C ILE A 180 9.04 18.19 -0.10
N ALA A 181 9.99 18.36 -1.02
CA ALA A 181 10.24 17.37 -2.06
C ALA A 181 10.66 16.01 -1.49
N VAL A 182 11.59 16.00 -0.52
CA VAL A 182 12.00 14.76 0.18
C VAL A 182 10.82 14.16 0.95
N ALA A 183 10.03 14.99 1.63
CA ALA A 183 8.83 14.54 2.34
C ALA A 183 7.81 13.89 1.38
N ALA A 184 7.54 14.52 0.23
CA ALA A 184 6.63 14.05 -0.80
C ALA A 184 7.11 12.75 -1.49
N ALA A 185 8.43 12.59 -1.62
CA ALA A 185 9.06 11.38 -2.13
C ALA A 185 8.90 10.18 -1.17
N CYS A 186 9.02 10.41 0.15
CA CYS A 186 8.78 9.39 1.17
C CYS A 186 7.29 9.02 1.32
N LYS A 187 6.38 9.97 1.16
CA LYS A 187 4.93 9.74 1.18
C LYS A 187 4.27 10.80 0.33
N VAL A 188 3.30 10.47 -0.51
CA VAL A 188 2.82 11.38 -1.58
C VAL A 188 2.11 12.65 -1.06
N PHE A 189 1.33 12.59 0.03
CA PHE A 189 0.44 13.70 0.42
C PHE A 189 1.11 15.08 0.70
N PRO A 190 2.37 15.21 1.20
CA PRO A 190 3.06 16.49 1.32
C PRO A 190 3.24 17.23 -0.01
N ILE A 191 3.02 16.57 -1.16
CA ILE A 191 3.01 17.25 -2.47
C ILE A 191 2.03 18.42 -2.51
N PHE A 192 0.95 18.38 -1.71
CA PHE A 192 0.00 19.50 -1.60
C PHE A 192 0.67 20.80 -1.14
N PHE A 193 1.78 20.77 -0.39
CA PHE A 193 2.51 21.99 -0.01
C PHE A 193 3.13 22.72 -1.20
N PHE A 194 3.30 22.07 -2.36
CA PHE A 194 3.67 22.78 -3.58
C PHE A 194 2.55 23.70 -4.08
N VAL A 195 1.27 23.37 -3.83
CA VAL A 195 0.14 24.29 -4.09
C VAL A 195 0.30 25.57 -3.28
N PHE A 196 0.72 25.47 -2.01
CA PHE A 196 1.04 26.63 -1.19
C PHE A 196 2.16 27.48 -1.82
N PHE A 197 3.25 26.87 -2.29
CA PHE A 197 4.33 27.62 -2.96
C PHE A 197 3.90 28.27 -4.28
N VAL A 198 3.06 27.60 -5.09
CA VAL A 198 2.45 28.18 -6.29
C VAL A 198 1.61 29.40 -5.94
N GLN A 199 0.71 29.29 -4.96
CA GLN A 199 -0.13 30.42 -4.53
C GLN A 199 0.68 31.59 -3.97
N ARG A 200 1.78 31.30 -3.27
CA ARG A 200 2.69 32.31 -2.74
C ARG A 200 3.69 32.84 -3.77
N LYS A 201 3.67 32.32 -5.01
CA LYS A 201 4.65 32.63 -6.07
C LYS A 201 6.10 32.44 -5.61
N ALA A 202 6.33 31.43 -4.76
CA ALA A 202 7.63 31.10 -4.20
C ALA A 202 8.45 30.27 -5.21
N TRP A 203 8.77 30.86 -6.37
CA TRP A 203 9.42 30.16 -7.48
C TRP A 203 10.72 29.48 -7.10
N ARG A 204 11.52 30.08 -6.20
CA ARG A 204 12.76 29.47 -5.68
C ARG A 204 12.51 28.17 -4.92
N ALA A 205 11.40 28.08 -4.18
CA ALA A 205 11.00 26.84 -3.50
C ALA A 205 10.49 25.81 -4.51
N LEU A 206 9.73 26.23 -5.52
CA LEU A 206 9.25 25.36 -6.59
C LEU A 206 10.42 24.76 -7.40
N THR A 207 11.38 25.58 -7.83
CA THR A 207 12.53 25.13 -8.60
C THR A 207 13.42 24.20 -7.79
N ALA A 208 13.72 24.57 -6.53
CA ALA A 208 14.51 23.71 -5.64
C ALA A 208 13.79 22.38 -5.37
N GLY A 209 12.49 22.42 -5.08
CA GLY A 209 11.70 21.21 -4.86
C GLY A 209 11.63 20.30 -6.09
N ALA A 210 11.49 20.87 -7.30
CA ALA A 210 11.55 20.09 -8.54
C ALA A 210 12.91 19.43 -8.75
N LEU A 211 14.01 20.17 -8.57
CA LEU A 211 15.38 19.62 -8.70
C LEU A 211 15.66 18.55 -7.65
N THR A 212 15.28 18.78 -6.39
CA THR A 212 15.42 17.78 -5.32
C THR A 212 14.55 16.55 -5.60
N GLY A 213 13.31 16.74 -6.05
CA GLY A 213 12.41 15.64 -6.42
C GLY A 213 13.01 14.76 -7.52
N LEU A 214 13.50 15.38 -8.61
CA LEU A 214 14.18 14.68 -9.69
C LEU A 214 15.43 13.95 -9.21
N ALA A 215 16.24 14.58 -8.36
CA ALA A 215 17.43 13.94 -7.78
C ALA A 215 17.04 12.73 -6.90
N THR A 216 16.02 12.85 -6.04
CA THR A 216 15.56 11.72 -5.22
C THR A 216 15.01 10.58 -6.07
N LEU A 217 14.28 10.89 -7.14
CA LEU A 217 13.78 9.89 -8.08
C LEU A 217 14.94 9.20 -8.83
N ALA A 218 15.91 9.97 -9.33
CA ALA A 218 17.07 9.42 -10.02
C ALA A 218 17.89 8.49 -9.12
N THR A 219 18.15 8.89 -7.87
CA THR A 219 18.81 8.02 -6.88
C THR A 219 18.01 6.74 -6.67
N SER A 220 16.69 6.86 -6.49
CA SER A 220 15.84 5.69 -6.26
C SER A 220 15.81 4.74 -7.47
N VAL A 221 15.70 5.26 -8.69
CA VAL A 221 15.75 4.48 -9.93
C VAL A 221 17.11 3.82 -10.11
N SER A 222 18.20 4.47 -9.71
CA SER A 222 19.54 3.87 -9.78
C SER A 222 19.73 2.68 -8.83
N ILE A 223 18.97 2.62 -7.73
CA ILE A 223 19.06 1.56 -6.72
C ILE A 223 18.08 0.42 -7.01
N PHE A 224 16.80 0.73 -7.25
CA PHE A 224 15.75 -0.29 -7.44
C PHE A 224 15.46 -0.63 -8.90
N GLY A 225 16.05 0.12 -9.84
CA GLY A 225 15.72 0.03 -11.26
C GLY A 225 14.41 0.73 -11.63
N TRP A 226 14.17 0.81 -12.94
CA TRP A 226 12.99 1.49 -13.50
C TRP A 226 11.68 0.73 -13.27
N ASN A 227 11.70 -0.60 -13.35
CA ASN A 227 10.49 -1.42 -13.31
C ASN A 227 9.66 -1.22 -12.02
N VAL A 228 10.31 -1.16 -10.86
CA VAL A 228 9.64 -0.91 -9.56
C VAL A 228 8.90 0.44 -9.56
N HIS A 229 9.51 1.48 -10.14
CA HIS A 229 8.92 2.81 -10.21
C HIS A 229 7.78 2.86 -11.22
N ARG A 230 7.90 2.14 -12.33
CA ARG A 230 6.82 1.97 -13.32
C ARG A 230 5.59 1.34 -12.66
N THR A 231 5.76 0.20 -11.98
CA THR A 231 4.69 -0.48 -11.22
C THR A 231 4.10 0.45 -10.15
N TYR A 232 4.91 1.19 -9.41
CA TYR A 232 4.39 2.15 -8.43
C TYR A 232 3.48 3.22 -9.08
N LEU A 233 3.90 3.80 -10.20
CA LEU A 233 3.19 4.89 -10.86
C LEU A 233 1.96 4.42 -11.65
N GLN A 234 2.03 3.26 -12.29
CA GLN A 234 0.98 2.75 -13.18
C GLN A 234 -0.03 1.87 -12.46
N GLU A 235 0.36 1.18 -11.37
CA GLU A 235 -0.50 0.23 -10.64
C GLU A 235 -0.76 0.72 -9.21
N ILE A 236 0.28 0.88 -8.39
CA ILE A 236 0.09 1.10 -6.95
C ILE A 236 -0.59 2.44 -6.63
N LEU A 237 -0.12 3.52 -7.26
CA LEU A 237 -0.60 4.87 -6.97
C LEU A 237 -2.07 5.08 -7.40
N PRO A 238 -2.51 4.75 -8.63
CA PRO A 238 -3.92 4.88 -9.02
C PRO A 238 -4.86 4.13 -8.08
N TRP A 239 -4.61 2.85 -7.81
CA TRP A 239 -5.44 2.04 -6.91
C TRP A 239 -5.48 2.60 -5.48
N THR A 240 -4.35 3.10 -4.98
CA THR A 240 -4.28 3.75 -3.66
C THR A 240 -5.12 5.04 -3.63
N LEU A 241 -5.09 5.85 -4.69
CA LEU A 241 -5.87 7.10 -4.78
C LEU A 241 -7.38 6.85 -4.90
N HIS A 242 -7.80 5.69 -5.42
CA HIS A 242 -9.19 5.23 -5.39
C HIS A 242 -9.59 4.60 -4.04
N GLY A 243 -8.63 4.38 -3.14
CA GLY A 243 -8.86 3.78 -1.82
C GLY A 243 -8.97 2.27 -1.82
N GLU A 244 -8.35 1.63 -2.82
CA GLU A 244 -8.36 0.19 -3.03
C GLU A 244 -6.95 -0.43 -2.92
N GLY A 245 -5.99 0.31 -2.35
CA GLY A 245 -4.65 -0.22 -2.07
C GLY A 245 -4.58 -1.18 -0.88
N LEU A 246 -5.62 -1.23 -0.04
CA LEU A 246 -5.84 -2.18 1.07
C LEU A 246 -7.36 -2.44 1.16
N PRO A 247 -7.81 -3.58 1.71
CA PRO A 247 -9.20 -4.03 1.64
C PRO A 247 -10.21 -2.90 1.91
N PRO A 248 -11.02 -2.48 0.90
CA PRO A 248 -11.67 -1.18 0.93
C PRO A 248 -12.92 -1.17 1.81
N TYR A 249 -13.48 -2.35 2.09
CA TYR A 249 -14.61 -2.55 3.01
C TYR A 249 -14.17 -2.67 4.47
N ALA A 250 -12.85 -2.76 4.74
CA ALA A 250 -12.33 -2.76 6.10
C ALA A 250 -12.39 -1.35 6.68
N THR A 251 -13.35 -1.13 7.58
CA THR A 251 -13.65 0.17 8.19
C THR A 251 -12.61 0.64 9.20
N ALA A 252 -11.63 -0.20 9.56
CA ALA A 252 -10.57 0.10 10.52
C ALA A 252 -9.64 1.25 10.08
N SER A 253 -9.51 1.51 8.77
CA SER A 253 -8.75 2.66 8.25
C SER A 253 -9.41 3.97 8.69
N GLY A 254 -10.75 4.00 8.66
CA GLY A 254 -11.55 5.13 9.05
C GLY A 254 -11.46 6.32 8.09
N SER A 255 -11.42 6.03 6.79
CA SER A 255 -11.45 7.05 5.73
C SER A 255 -12.86 7.24 5.18
N ILE A 256 -13.06 8.37 4.51
CA ILE A 256 -14.29 8.62 3.74
C ILE A 256 -14.44 7.56 2.65
N SER A 257 -13.33 7.18 2.00
CA SER A 257 -13.32 6.15 0.97
C SER A 257 -13.86 4.82 1.51
N SER A 258 -13.31 4.31 2.61
CA SER A 258 -13.73 3.02 3.17
C SER A 258 -15.19 3.04 3.64
N VAL A 259 -15.65 4.16 4.20
CA VAL A 259 -17.05 4.31 4.62
C VAL A 259 -17.99 4.28 3.41
N LEU A 260 -17.65 4.98 2.33
CA LEU A 260 -18.47 4.99 1.12
C LEU A 260 -18.48 3.64 0.41
N HIS A 261 -17.34 2.93 0.33
CA HIS A 261 -17.30 1.56 -0.18
C HIS A 261 -18.25 0.66 0.62
N TYR A 262 -18.10 0.68 1.94
CA TYR A 262 -18.91 -0.14 2.86
C TYR A 262 -20.42 0.15 2.75
N LEU A 263 -20.81 1.43 2.67
CA LEU A 263 -22.23 1.80 2.65
C LEU A 263 -22.89 1.62 1.29
N LEU A 264 -22.15 1.78 0.19
CA LEU A 264 -22.74 1.96 -1.14
C LEU A 264 -22.38 0.88 -2.16
N LEU A 265 -21.30 0.12 -1.95
CA LEU A 265 -20.82 -0.85 -2.91
C LEU A 265 -20.92 -2.26 -2.35
N ASP A 266 -21.43 -3.18 -3.15
CA ASP A 266 -21.47 -4.60 -2.86
C ASP A 266 -20.16 -5.30 -3.27
N GLU A 267 -19.80 -6.31 -2.50
CA GLU A 267 -18.80 -7.31 -2.86
C GLU A 267 -19.30 -8.66 -2.35
N PRO A 268 -19.49 -9.68 -3.21
CA PRO A 268 -20.12 -10.95 -2.89
C PRO A 268 -19.67 -11.66 -1.59
N GLN A 269 -18.45 -11.46 -1.11
CA GLN A 269 -17.90 -12.13 0.07
C GLN A 269 -17.57 -11.16 1.22
N TRP A 270 -17.05 -9.98 0.92
CA TRP A 270 -16.54 -8.98 1.85
C TRP A 270 -17.61 -7.96 2.25
N ASN A 271 -18.58 -7.69 1.38
CA ASN A 271 -19.69 -6.77 1.67
C ASN A 271 -20.97 -7.14 0.88
N PRO A 272 -21.58 -8.32 1.14
CA PRO A 272 -22.68 -8.83 0.32
C PRO A 272 -23.98 -8.02 0.46
N HIS A 273 -24.12 -7.30 1.57
CA HIS A 273 -25.34 -6.54 1.90
C HIS A 273 -24.96 -5.12 2.33
N PRO A 274 -24.53 -4.25 1.39
CA PRO A 274 -24.31 -2.84 1.70
C PRO A 274 -25.62 -2.18 2.14
N TRP A 275 -25.51 -1.09 2.89
CA TRP A 275 -26.69 -0.36 3.36
C TRP A 275 -27.60 0.13 2.22
N HIS A 276 -27.00 0.63 1.14
CA HIS A 276 -27.72 1.03 -0.06
C HIS A 276 -26.84 0.84 -1.29
N HIS A 277 -27.03 -0.24 -2.03
CA HIS A 277 -26.29 -0.52 -3.26
C HIS A 277 -26.53 0.60 -4.30
N SER A 278 -25.53 1.48 -4.50
CA SER A 278 -25.58 2.54 -5.50
C SER A 278 -24.18 2.98 -5.93
N PRO A 279 -23.63 2.35 -6.99
CA PRO A 279 -22.39 2.80 -7.62
C PRO A 279 -22.46 4.25 -8.11
N PHE A 280 -23.66 4.72 -8.48
CA PHE A 280 -23.90 6.11 -8.89
C PHE A 280 -23.60 7.10 -7.78
N TRP A 281 -24.16 6.91 -6.59
CA TRP A 281 -23.90 7.80 -5.45
C TRP A 281 -22.46 7.68 -4.96
N TYR A 282 -21.85 6.51 -5.01
CA TYR A 282 -20.43 6.33 -4.70
C TYR A 282 -19.55 7.19 -5.60
N ALA A 283 -19.75 7.10 -6.93
CA ALA A 283 -18.96 7.85 -7.90
C ALA A 283 -19.11 9.37 -7.76
N ILE A 284 -20.26 9.86 -7.30
CA ILE A 284 -20.47 11.28 -6.99
C ILE A 284 -19.80 11.68 -5.67
N LEU A 285 -20.12 10.96 -4.59
CA LEU A 285 -19.78 11.37 -3.23
C LEU A 285 -18.28 11.28 -2.95
N GLN A 286 -17.60 10.26 -3.46
CA GLN A 286 -16.18 10.04 -3.17
C GLN A 286 -15.30 11.24 -3.58
N PRO A 287 -15.21 11.63 -4.87
CA PRO A 287 -14.39 12.77 -5.28
C PRO A 287 -14.95 14.10 -4.75
N THR A 288 -16.28 14.26 -4.68
CA THR A 288 -16.90 15.51 -4.22
C THR A 288 -16.54 15.81 -2.77
N LEU A 289 -16.63 14.83 -1.87
CA LEU A 289 -16.30 15.02 -0.45
C LEU A 289 -14.80 15.28 -0.26
N GLN A 290 -13.92 14.57 -0.97
CA GLN A 290 -12.48 14.82 -0.90
C GLN A 290 -12.14 16.26 -1.32
N ILE A 291 -12.67 16.72 -2.46
CA ILE A 291 -12.44 18.10 -2.94
C ILE A 291 -13.11 19.12 -2.01
N ALA A 292 -14.33 18.86 -1.51
CA ALA A 292 -15.00 19.76 -0.56
C ALA A 292 -14.21 19.95 0.73
N LEU A 293 -13.48 18.94 1.20
CA LEU A 293 -12.63 19.02 2.38
C LEU A 293 -11.29 19.68 2.11
N LEU A 294 -10.70 19.51 0.93
CA LEU A 294 -9.41 20.12 0.56
C LEU A 294 -9.55 21.57 0.09
N ALA A 295 -10.63 21.90 -0.62
CA ALA A 295 -10.83 23.19 -1.28
C ALA A 295 -10.70 24.39 -0.32
N PRO A 296 -11.26 24.38 0.91
CA PRO A 296 -11.12 25.53 1.80
C PRO A 296 -9.67 25.78 2.22
N ALA A 297 -8.83 24.74 2.39
CA ALA A 297 -7.41 24.93 2.68
C ALA A 297 -6.72 25.73 1.58
N ILE A 298 -7.08 25.49 0.31
CA ILE A 298 -6.48 26.15 -0.86
C ILE A 298 -7.13 27.53 -1.09
N LEU A 299 -8.46 27.63 -1.10
CA LEU A 299 -9.18 28.87 -1.47
C LEU A 299 -9.08 29.97 -0.40
N LEU A 300 -8.83 29.60 0.86
CA LEU A 300 -8.61 30.54 1.96
C LEU A 300 -7.15 31.03 2.07
N MET A 301 -6.20 30.43 1.32
CA MET A 301 -4.83 30.98 1.24
C MET A 301 -4.89 32.35 0.57
N ARG A 302 -4.31 33.37 1.21
CA ARG A 302 -4.37 34.73 0.70
C ARG A 302 -3.05 35.48 0.89
N GLY A 303 -2.70 36.28 -0.12
CA GLY A 303 -1.69 37.35 -0.05
C GLY A 303 -0.23 36.93 -0.35
N LYS A 304 0.62 37.94 -0.55
CA LYS A 304 2.07 37.80 -0.77
C LYS A 304 2.90 37.81 0.53
N GLY A 305 2.29 38.13 1.68
CA GLY A 305 3.00 38.36 2.95
C GLY A 305 3.28 37.08 3.77
N ARG A 306 4.42 37.02 4.45
CA ARG A 306 4.83 35.91 5.33
C ARG A 306 4.48 36.20 6.80
N ALA A 307 3.21 36.48 7.08
CA ALA A 307 2.75 36.64 8.46
C ALA A 307 2.89 35.28 9.19
N PRO A 308 3.65 35.18 10.31
CA PRO A 308 3.97 33.91 10.95
C PRO A 308 2.73 33.09 11.34
N HIS A 309 1.84 33.64 12.16
CA HIS A 309 0.61 32.96 12.63
C HIS A 309 -0.28 32.50 11.46
N ARG A 310 -0.47 33.36 10.46
CA ARG A 310 -1.27 33.04 9.27
C ARG A 310 -0.66 31.88 8.47
N THR A 311 0.65 31.94 8.22
CA THR A 311 1.36 30.92 7.44
C THR A 311 1.31 29.56 8.15
N GLN A 312 1.50 29.56 9.47
CA GLN A 312 1.40 28.36 10.30
C GLN A 312 -0.01 27.76 10.24
N LEU A 313 -1.06 28.58 10.31
CA LEU A 313 -2.45 28.13 10.16
C LEU A 313 -2.75 27.60 8.76
N GLU A 314 -2.23 28.22 7.69
CA GLU A 314 -2.41 27.71 6.32
C GLU A 314 -1.73 26.36 6.12
N TRP A 315 -0.51 26.19 6.64
CA TRP A 315 0.18 24.90 6.63
C TRP A 315 -0.55 23.86 7.49
N SER A 316 -1.07 24.27 8.65
CA SER A 316 -1.89 23.41 9.51
C SER A 316 -3.17 22.96 8.81
N ALA A 317 -3.88 23.89 8.18
CA ALA A 317 -5.11 23.62 7.44
C ALA A 317 -4.88 22.65 6.28
N LEU A 318 -3.80 22.86 5.51
CA LEU A 318 -3.44 21.99 4.41
C LEU A 318 -3.04 20.58 4.89
N LEU A 319 -2.27 20.49 5.98
CA LEU A 319 -1.87 19.20 6.56
C LEU A 319 -3.07 18.42 7.07
N VAL A 320 -3.94 19.05 7.86
CA VAL A 320 -5.16 18.40 8.39
C VAL A 320 -6.09 17.99 7.24
N ALA A 321 -6.25 18.85 6.22
CA ALA A 321 -7.05 18.51 5.03
C ALA A 321 -6.47 17.30 4.29
N SER A 322 -5.15 17.27 4.05
CA SER A 322 -4.47 16.17 3.37
C SER A 322 -4.61 14.82 4.11
N LEU A 323 -4.59 14.86 5.45
CA LEU A 323 -4.83 13.69 6.29
C LEU A 323 -6.30 13.25 6.27
N ALA A 324 -7.24 14.21 6.22
CA ALA A 324 -8.67 13.93 6.21
C ALA A 324 -9.15 13.31 4.88
N ILE A 325 -8.53 13.69 3.75
CA ILE A 325 -8.85 13.12 2.42
C ILE A 325 -8.07 11.83 2.11
N SER A 326 -7.13 11.44 2.98
CA SER A 326 -6.35 10.22 2.82
C SER A 326 -7.28 9.02 2.70
N THR A 327 -7.08 8.21 1.67
CA THR A 327 -7.95 7.07 1.34
C THR A 327 -7.67 5.85 2.22
N ILE A 328 -6.42 5.70 2.66
CA ILE A 328 -5.95 4.57 3.49
C ILE A 328 -5.12 5.09 4.68
N PRO A 329 -5.70 5.90 5.59
CA PRO A 329 -4.97 6.42 6.72
C PRO A 329 -4.79 5.32 7.77
N ALA A 330 -3.55 5.11 8.21
CA ALA A 330 -3.26 4.33 9.38
C ALA A 330 -3.16 5.24 10.61
N SER A 331 -3.41 4.67 11.78
CA SER A 331 -3.41 5.41 13.05
C SER A 331 -2.11 6.17 13.37
N TYR A 332 -0.95 5.70 12.92
CA TYR A 332 0.33 6.37 13.16
C TYR A 332 0.53 7.61 12.25
N ASN A 333 -0.18 7.71 11.12
CA ASN A 333 -0.14 8.89 10.24
C ASN A 333 -0.47 10.18 11.01
N PHE A 334 -1.36 10.08 11.99
CA PHE A 334 -1.87 11.21 12.75
C PHE A 334 -0.88 11.75 13.79
N VAL A 335 0.33 11.20 13.91
CA VAL A 335 1.42 11.88 14.64
C VAL A 335 1.75 13.23 14.01
N LEU A 336 1.47 13.37 12.71
CA LEU A 336 1.60 14.62 11.98
C LEU A 336 0.70 15.74 12.52
N LEU A 337 -0.37 15.41 13.25
CA LEU A 337 -1.25 16.38 13.89
C LEU A 337 -0.60 17.13 15.05
N VAL A 338 0.56 16.69 15.55
CA VAL A 338 1.29 17.43 16.60
C VAL A 338 1.55 18.87 16.15
N PHE A 339 1.96 19.08 14.89
CA PHE A 339 2.19 20.43 14.38
C PHE A 339 0.94 21.34 14.41
N PRO A 340 -0.19 21.00 13.76
CA PRO A 340 -1.39 21.82 13.81
C PRO A 340 -1.94 21.96 15.23
N VAL A 341 -1.89 20.92 16.07
CA VAL A 341 -2.35 21.01 17.46
C VAL A 341 -1.49 21.99 18.27
N CYS A 342 -0.17 22.03 18.09
CA CYS A 342 0.69 23.05 18.69
C CYS A 342 0.32 24.46 18.23
N VAL A 343 0.11 24.67 16.92
CA VAL A 343 -0.27 25.98 16.35
C VAL A 343 -1.61 26.45 16.92
N LEU A 344 -2.62 25.58 16.90
CA LEU A 344 -3.96 25.88 17.43
C LEU A 344 -3.92 26.14 18.94
N THR A 345 -3.16 25.34 19.69
CA THR A 345 -2.97 25.51 21.14
C THR A 345 -2.35 26.88 21.46
N ALA A 346 -1.31 27.28 20.74
CA ALA A 346 -0.67 28.59 20.93
C ALA A 346 -1.67 29.74 20.71
N ILE A 347 -2.45 29.70 19.63
CA ILE A 347 -3.44 30.72 19.31
C ILE A 347 -4.58 30.76 20.34
N LEU A 348 -5.07 29.60 20.78
CA LEU A 348 -6.15 29.53 21.77
C LEU A 348 -5.70 30.04 23.14
N LEU A 349 -4.45 29.76 23.54
CA LEU A 349 -3.86 30.27 24.77
C LEU A 349 -3.65 31.78 24.71
N GLU A 350 -3.10 32.29 23.61
CA GLU A 350 -2.91 33.73 23.38
C GLU A 350 -4.24 34.49 23.45
N ARG A 351 -5.30 33.92 22.86
CA ARG A 351 -6.66 34.46 22.89
C ARG A 351 -7.44 34.15 24.17
N LYS A 352 -6.84 33.50 25.18
CA LYS A 352 -7.46 33.09 26.45
C LYS A 352 -8.76 32.28 26.28
N ARG A 353 -8.85 31.44 25.24
CA ARG A 353 -10.03 30.62 24.91
C ARG A 353 -9.93 29.19 25.48
N TYR A 354 -9.88 29.07 26.81
CA TYR A 354 -9.63 27.78 27.49
C TYR A 354 -10.70 26.70 27.22
N ARG A 355 -11.97 27.06 27.03
CA ARG A 355 -13.03 26.11 26.67
C ARG A 355 -12.75 25.40 25.35
N TRP A 356 -12.28 26.14 24.35
CA TRP A 356 -11.92 25.59 23.04
C TRP A 356 -10.61 24.79 23.10
N LEU A 357 -9.70 25.14 24.03
CA LEU A 357 -8.51 24.34 24.29
C LEU A 357 -8.88 22.97 24.86
N LEU A 358 -9.84 22.89 25.80
CA LEU A 358 -10.37 21.62 26.31
C LEU A 358 -10.99 20.78 25.19
N VAL A 359 -11.81 21.40 24.33
CA VAL A 359 -12.41 20.73 23.16
C VAL A 359 -11.31 20.20 22.22
N LEU A 360 -10.29 21.00 21.92
CA LEU A 360 -9.16 20.59 21.09
C LEU A 360 -8.44 19.37 21.68
N SER A 361 -8.18 19.37 22.99
CA SER A 361 -7.55 18.24 23.69
C SER A 361 -8.38 16.96 23.62
N ILE A 362 -9.71 17.05 23.82
CA ILE A 362 -10.63 15.91 23.72
C ILE A 362 -10.65 15.36 22.29
N VAL A 363 -10.78 16.23 21.29
CA VAL A 363 -10.76 15.85 19.87
C VAL A 363 -9.43 15.18 19.51
N TYR A 364 -8.31 15.77 19.94
CA TYR A 364 -6.98 15.24 19.66
C TYR A 364 -6.76 13.84 20.26
N LEU A 365 -7.16 13.65 21.52
CA LEU A 365 -7.14 12.34 22.16
C LEU A 365 -8.02 11.34 21.42
N GLY A 366 -9.26 11.73 21.10
CA GLY A 366 -10.23 10.87 20.44
C GLY A 366 -9.83 10.41 19.04
N ILE A 367 -9.12 11.23 18.25
CA ILE A 367 -8.58 10.85 16.93
C ILE A 367 -7.62 9.66 17.05
N GLY A 368 -6.85 9.64 18.14
CA GLY A 368 -5.86 8.60 18.42
C GLY A 368 -6.45 7.33 19.02
N LEU A 369 -7.60 7.40 19.69
CA LEU A 369 -8.11 6.28 20.49
C LEU A 369 -8.37 5.02 19.64
N PRO A 370 -7.91 3.84 20.10
CA PRO A 370 -8.27 2.59 19.49
C PRO A 370 -9.71 2.24 19.87
N LEU A 371 -10.64 2.27 18.91
CA LEU A 371 -11.93 1.61 19.10
C LEU A 371 -11.94 0.29 18.32
N PRO A 372 -12.35 -0.83 18.95
CA PRO A 372 -12.54 -2.08 18.24
C PRO A 372 -13.64 -1.91 17.20
N GLY A 373 -13.38 -2.40 15.99
CA GLY A 373 -14.37 -2.48 14.93
C GLY A 373 -15.46 -3.51 15.31
N PRO A 374 -16.73 -3.22 15.07
CA PRO A 374 -17.82 -4.17 15.23
C PRO A 374 -17.72 -5.29 14.19
N GLY A 375 -18.03 -6.53 14.59
CA GLY A 375 -17.99 -7.70 13.70
C GLY A 375 -19.08 -7.71 12.61
N SER A 376 -20.16 -6.95 12.79
CA SER A 376 -21.21 -6.73 11.79
C SER A 376 -21.89 -5.38 12.06
N VAL A 377 -22.02 -4.50 11.07
CA VAL A 377 -22.75 -3.21 11.23
C VAL A 377 -23.82 -3.03 10.18
N ILE A 378 -24.83 -2.29 10.57
CA ILE A 378 -26.15 -2.17 9.96
C ILE A 378 -26.21 -0.78 9.26
N GLY A 379 -25.24 -0.49 8.40
CA GLY A 379 -25.19 0.76 7.63
C GLY A 379 -24.60 1.98 8.37
N PRO A 380 -25.23 3.17 8.38
CA PRO A 380 -24.60 4.44 8.80
C PRO A 380 -24.08 4.46 10.25
N ALA A 381 -24.59 3.57 11.11
CA ALA A 381 -24.11 3.38 12.47
C ALA A 381 -22.59 3.06 12.54
N VAL A 382 -21.97 2.65 11.43
CA VAL A 382 -20.53 2.42 11.32
C VAL A 382 -19.69 3.64 11.73
N LEU A 383 -20.20 4.85 11.56
CA LEU A 383 -19.52 6.08 11.97
C LEU A 383 -19.30 6.20 13.49
N LEU A 384 -20.11 5.52 14.30
CA LEU A 384 -19.93 5.47 15.76
C LEU A 384 -18.70 4.65 16.18
N TYR A 385 -18.33 3.68 15.35
CA TYR A 385 -17.18 2.80 15.58
C TYR A 385 -15.90 3.30 14.92
N ILE A 386 -16.01 4.37 14.13
CA ILE A 386 -14.88 5.07 13.51
C ILE A 386 -14.87 6.53 13.98
N PRO A 387 -14.74 6.81 15.29
CA PRO A 387 -14.82 8.18 15.82
C PRO A 387 -13.71 9.07 15.27
N ARG A 388 -12.61 8.48 14.80
CA ARG A 388 -11.50 9.19 14.18
C ARG A 388 -11.96 10.10 13.05
N LEU A 389 -12.82 9.60 12.15
CA LEU A 389 -13.24 10.35 10.98
C LEU A 389 -14.04 11.63 11.35
N PRO A 390 -15.16 11.57 12.09
CA PRO A 390 -15.88 12.78 12.48
C PRO A 390 -15.05 13.72 13.36
N LEU A 391 -14.16 13.20 14.22
CA LEU A 391 -13.26 14.03 15.02
C LEU A 391 -12.20 14.74 14.16
N MET A 392 -11.66 14.07 13.13
CA MET A 392 -10.79 14.70 12.13
C MET A 392 -11.51 15.81 11.37
N LEU A 393 -12.78 15.58 10.98
CA LEU A 393 -13.60 16.60 10.32
C LEU A 393 -13.88 17.79 11.25
N ALA A 394 -14.14 17.55 12.54
CA ALA A 394 -14.31 18.60 13.54
C ALA A 394 -13.01 19.43 13.73
N LEU A 395 -11.86 18.77 13.80
CA LEU A 395 -10.55 19.44 13.87
C LEU A 395 -10.29 20.29 12.62
N LEU A 396 -10.60 19.76 11.44
CA LEU A 396 -10.46 20.46 10.17
C LEU A 396 -11.36 21.71 10.11
N LEU A 397 -12.64 21.55 10.46
CA LEU A 397 -13.59 22.67 10.51
C LEU A 397 -13.13 23.75 11.50
N GLY A 398 -12.70 23.37 12.70
CA GLY A 398 -12.14 24.29 13.69
C GLY A 398 -10.90 25.04 13.17
N THR A 399 -10.03 24.34 12.45
CA THR A 399 -8.85 24.95 11.81
C THR A 399 -9.27 25.97 10.74
N TYR A 400 -10.25 25.64 9.90
CA TYR A 400 -10.79 26.58 8.90
C TYR A 400 -11.50 27.77 9.51
N MET A 401 -12.24 27.60 10.61
CA MET A 401 -12.88 28.69 11.34
C MET A 401 -11.83 29.67 11.89
N LEU A 402 -10.75 29.16 12.48
CA LEU A 402 -9.65 29.98 12.97
C LEU A 402 -8.91 30.69 11.83
N LEU A 403 -8.62 29.96 10.74
CA LEU A 403 -8.03 30.53 9.54
C LEU A 403 -8.91 31.64 8.94
N ARG A 404 -10.23 31.49 8.93
CA ARG A 404 -11.14 32.55 8.47
C ARG A 404 -11.18 33.74 9.42
N SER A 405 -11.01 33.51 10.73
CA SER A 405 -11.07 34.55 11.77
C SER A 405 -9.86 35.49 11.79
N GLU A 406 -8.70 35.04 11.32
CA GLU A 406 -7.51 35.87 11.11
C GLU A 406 -7.79 36.86 9.97
N ARG A 407 -8.31 38.05 10.32
CA ARG A 407 -8.63 39.13 9.37
C ARG A 407 -7.39 39.51 8.57
N LEU A 408 -7.55 39.60 7.27
CA LEU A 408 -6.57 40.26 6.40
C LEU A 408 -6.72 41.78 6.55
N VAL A 409 -5.60 42.47 6.62
CA VAL A 409 -5.52 43.85 6.15
C VAL A 409 -6.03 43.84 4.68
N PRO A 410 -7.00 44.68 4.29
CA PRO A 410 -7.57 44.64 2.95
C PRO A 410 -6.49 44.97 1.91
N SER A 411 -5.91 43.95 1.27
CA SER A 411 -5.02 44.15 0.13
C SER A 411 -5.84 44.11 -1.16
N SER A 412 -5.92 45.26 -1.82
CA SER A 412 -6.36 45.52 -3.20
C SER A 412 -6.70 44.29 -4.06
N SER A 413 -8.00 44.09 -4.33
CA SER A 413 -8.69 43.66 -5.57
C SER A 413 -8.14 42.53 -6.49
N ARG A 414 -6.84 42.17 -6.50
CA ARG A 414 -6.24 41.17 -7.40
C ARG A 414 -6.40 39.71 -6.97
N SER A 415 -7.13 39.42 -5.88
CA SER A 415 -7.28 38.08 -5.29
C SER A 415 -8.47 37.25 -5.82
N SER A 416 -9.35 37.81 -6.66
CA SER A 416 -10.58 37.14 -7.10
C SER A 416 -10.36 36.17 -8.27
N TRP A 417 -9.59 36.56 -9.30
CA TRP A 417 -9.40 35.74 -10.51
C TRP A 417 -8.79 34.36 -10.21
N THR A 418 -7.73 34.33 -9.39
CA THR A 418 -7.05 33.07 -9.04
C THR A 418 -7.99 32.10 -8.30
N GLN A 419 -8.94 32.61 -7.52
CA GLN A 419 -9.93 31.77 -6.85
C GLN A 419 -10.90 31.14 -7.86
N TYR A 420 -11.36 31.89 -8.86
CA TYR A 420 -12.20 31.33 -9.93
C TYR A 420 -11.48 30.25 -10.73
N VAL A 421 -10.19 30.43 -11.02
CA VAL A 421 -9.37 29.40 -11.69
C VAL A 421 -9.28 28.13 -10.85
N TRP A 422 -9.03 28.25 -9.54
CA TRP A 422 -8.99 27.09 -8.65
C TRP A 422 -10.34 26.39 -8.53
N VAL A 423 -11.43 27.16 -8.41
CA VAL A 423 -12.80 26.59 -8.37
C VAL A 423 -13.09 25.85 -9.67
N ALA A 424 -12.83 26.46 -10.84
CA ALA A 424 -13.03 25.82 -12.13
C ALA A 424 -12.19 24.53 -12.28
N ALA A 425 -10.92 24.56 -11.88
CA ALA A 425 -10.04 23.38 -11.91
C ALA A 425 -10.55 22.26 -10.98
N MET A 426 -11.00 22.61 -9.77
CA MET A 426 -11.58 21.65 -8.82
C MET A 426 -12.90 21.07 -9.33
N THR A 427 -13.78 21.89 -9.90
CA THR A 427 -15.04 21.41 -10.50
C THR A 427 -14.77 20.48 -11.68
N ALA A 428 -13.83 20.83 -12.57
CA ALA A 428 -13.43 19.97 -13.67
C ALA A 428 -12.84 18.64 -13.18
N ALA A 429 -11.99 18.67 -12.15
CA ALA A 429 -11.44 17.47 -11.52
C ALA A 429 -12.54 16.58 -10.93
N VAL A 430 -13.51 17.14 -10.20
CA VAL A 430 -14.66 16.38 -9.70
C VAL A 430 -15.45 15.76 -10.85
N MET A 431 -15.83 16.54 -11.87
CA MET A 431 -16.62 16.02 -13.00
C MET A 431 -15.91 14.88 -13.73
N PHE A 432 -14.61 15.02 -13.97
CA PHE A 432 -13.79 13.98 -14.58
C PHE A 432 -13.73 12.73 -13.69
N SER A 433 -13.45 12.87 -12.39
CA SER A 433 -13.40 11.76 -11.45
C SER A 433 -14.75 11.05 -11.31
N VAL A 434 -15.86 11.79 -11.29
CA VAL A 434 -17.22 11.20 -11.25
C VAL A 434 -17.46 10.35 -12.50
N HIS A 435 -17.17 10.90 -13.69
CA HIS A 435 -17.36 10.17 -14.94
C HIS A 435 -16.49 8.90 -15.00
N TYR A 436 -15.20 9.03 -14.67
CA TYR A 436 -14.27 7.92 -14.65
C TYR A 436 -14.68 6.83 -13.66
N THR A 437 -15.04 7.20 -12.42
CA THR A 437 -15.49 6.24 -11.41
C THR A 437 -16.79 5.55 -11.83
N LEU A 438 -17.75 6.26 -12.45
CA LEU A 438 -18.98 5.63 -12.96
C LEU A 438 -18.70 4.55 -14.01
N GLU A 439 -17.89 4.86 -15.02
CA GLU A 439 -17.52 3.90 -16.07
C GLU A 439 -16.78 2.69 -15.48
N ARG A 440 -15.85 2.97 -14.57
CA ARG A 440 -15.11 1.93 -13.87
C ARG A 440 -16.00 0.98 -13.07
N GLU A 441 -16.87 1.54 -12.23
CA GLU A 441 -17.77 0.76 -11.38
C GLU A 441 -18.76 -0.08 -12.20
N ARG A 442 -19.18 0.38 -13.38
CA ARG A 442 -20.00 -0.40 -14.32
C ARG A 442 -19.23 -1.60 -14.87
N ALA A 443 -18.00 -1.39 -15.34
CA ALA A 443 -17.17 -2.45 -15.93
C ALA A 443 -16.81 -3.54 -14.89
N VAL A 444 -16.37 -3.13 -13.70
CA VAL A 444 -15.99 -4.05 -12.60
C VAL A 444 -17.11 -5.02 -12.23
N ARG A 445 -18.36 -4.55 -12.18
CA ARG A 445 -19.51 -5.38 -11.74
C ARG A 445 -19.96 -6.40 -12.77
N GLN A 446 -19.61 -6.24 -14.04
CA GLN A 446 -19.88 -7.26 -15.05
C GLN A 446 -19.12 -8.56 -14.75
N GLU A 447 -17.92 -8.45 -14.15
CA GLU A 447 -17.10 -9.61 -13.79
C GLU A 447 -17.66 -10.43 -12.64
N TYR A 448 -18.61 -9.89 -11.86
CA TYR A 448 -19.22 -10.65 -10.76
C TYR A 448 -20.01 -11.85 -11.26
N ALA A 449 -20.48 -11.84 -12.51
CA ALA A 449 -21.18 -12.97 -13.13
C ALA A 449 -20.30 -14.24 -13.27
N TYR A 450 -18.97 -14.08 -13.24
CA TYR A 450 -18.01 -15.19 -13.37
C TYR A 450 -17.41 -15.62 -12.04
N ARG A 451 -17.72 -14.94 -10.94
CA ARG A 451 -17.14 -15.24 -9.62
C ARG A 451 -17.66 -16.55 -9.05
N LEU A 452 -16.75 -17.31 -8.46
CA LEU A 452 -17.11 -18.52 -7.73
C LEU A 452 -17.41 -18.20 -6.25
N PRO A 453 -18.47 -18.79 -5.68
CA PRO A 453 -18.70 -18.72 -4.24
C PRO A 453 -17.67 -19.62 -3.53
N LEU A 454 -16.76 -19.00 -2.76
CA LEU A 454 -15.84 -19.72 -1.89
C LEU A 454 -16.47 -19.89 -0.51
N GLN A 455 -16.30 -21.05 0.12
CA GLN A 455 -16.83 -21.30 1.47
C GLN A 455 -16.03 -20.56 2.55
N THR A 456 -14.71 -20.45 2.38
CA THR A 456 -13.80 -19.80 3.32
C THR A 456 -13.66 -18.32 2.96
N GLN A 457 -13.86 -17.43 3.93
CA GLN A 457 -13.51 -16.02 3.76
C GLN A 457 -11.99 -15.86 3.81
N VAL A 458 -11.41 -15.53 2.66
CA VAL A 458 -9.97 -15.30 2.48
C VAL A 458 -9.72 -13.86 2.06
N LEU A 459 -8.49 -13.37 2.32
CA LEU A 459 -8.05 -12.06 1.84
C LEU A 459 -7.67 -12.11 0.36
N LEU A 460 -7.03 -13.19 -0.08
CA LEU A 460 -6.66 -13.41 -1.47
C LEU A 460 -6.87 -14.88 -1.82
N ALA A 461 -7.35 -15.11 -3.05
CA ALA A 461 -7.48 -16.43 -3.66
C ALA A 461 -6.77 -16.43 -5.02
N ALA A 462 -5.63 -17.12 -5.09
CA ALA A 462 -4.67 -17.09 -6.19
C ALA A 462 -4.53 -18.46 -6.86
N SER A 463 -4.03 -18.45 -8.09
CA SER A 463 -3.59 -19.62 -8.86
C SER A 463 -4.61 -20.77 -8.84
N PRO A 464 -5.86 -20.53 -9.27
CA PRO A 464 -6.89 -21.55 -9.23
C PRO A 464 -6.57 -22.65 -10.23
N GLU A 465 -6.68 -23.93 -9.85
CA GLU A 465 -6.52 -25.09 -10.72
C GLU A 465 -7.67 -26.07 -10.55
N LEU A 466 -8.02 -26.77 -11.64
CA LEU A 466 -8.99 -27.86 -11.60
C LEU A 466 -8.38 -29.10 -10.94
N ALA A 467 -8.99 -29.55 -9.85
CA ALA A 467 -8.59 -30.78 -9.16
C ALA A 467 -9.63 -31.89 -9.38
N SER A 468 -9.31 -33.12 -8.92
CA SER A 468 -10.23 -34.27 -8.97
C SER A 468 -11.55 -34.03 -8.23
N LYS A 469 -11.55 -33.16 -7.22
CA LYS A 469 -12.72 -32.72 -6.45
C LYS A 469 -12.82 -31.20 -6.44
N GLY A 470 -13.42 -30.62 -7.48
CA GLY A 470 -13.65 -29.18 -7.57
C GLY A 470 -12.39 -28.38 -7.91
N ILE A 471 -12.28 -27.17 -7.38
CA ILE A 471 -11.20 -26.23 -7.70
C ILE A 471 -10.32 -26.05 -6.47
N ARG A 472 -9.01 -26.09 -6.67
CA ARG A 472 -8.01 -25.74 -5.66
C ARG A 472 -7.44 -24.37 -5.96
N TYR A 473 -7.04 -23.66 -4.91
CA TYR A 473 -6.48 -22.32 -5.02
C TYR A 473 -5.61 -22.03 -3.81
N LEU A 474 -4.67 -21.11 -3.98
CA LEU A 474 -3.88 -20.59 -2.89
C LEU A 474 -4.69 -19.53 -2.13
N ALA A 475 -4.85 -19.73 -0.83
CA ALA A 475 -5.54 -18.80 0.07
C ALA A 475 -4.56 -18.03 0.94
N PHE A 476 -4.73 -16.71 0.98
CA PHE A 476 -4.05 -15.87 1.94
C PHE A 476 -5.01 -15.44 3.05
N THR A 477 -4.61 -15.67 4.30
CA THR A 477 -5.36 -15.29 5.50
C THR A 477 -4.44 -14.61 6.51
N SER A 478 -4.97 -14.24 7.69
CA SER A 478 -4.13 -13.76 8.79
C SER A 478 -3.13 -14.80 9.31
N ALA A 479 -3.32 -16.08 8.98
CA ALA A 479 -2.44 -17.18 9.36
C ALA A 479 -1.30 -17.43 8.35
N GLY A 480 -1.28 -16.73 7.21
CA GLY A 480 -0.31 -16.94 6.14
C GLY A 480 -0.96 -17.46 4.85
N TYR A 481 -0.14 -18.03 3.98
CA TYR A 481 -0.53 -18.62 2.70
C TYR A 481 -0.65 -20.14 2.82
N HIS A 482 -1.80 -20.67 2.43
CA HIS A 482 -2.14 -22.09 2.54
C HIS A 482 -3.00 -22.50 1.34
N LEU A 483 -2.92 -23.75 0.92
CA LEU A 483 -3.84 -24.25 -0.11
C LEU A 483 -5.23 -24.53 0.45
N GLU A 484 -6.25 -24.15 -0.32
CA GLU A 484 -7.66 -24.43 -0.02
C GLU A 484 -8.37 -25.06 -1.22
N GLY A 485 -9.53 -25.65 -0.97
CA GLY A 485 -10.39 -26.27 -1.99
C GLY A 485 -11.83 -25.78 -1.91
N THR A 486 -12.55 -25.78 -3.04
CA THR A 486 -13.98 -25.45 -3.05
C THR A 486 -14.87 -26.56 -2.47
N ALA A 487 -14.41 -27.82 -2.57
CA ALA A 487 -15.15 -28.99 -2.12
C ALA A 487 -14.79 -29.42 -0.69
N ASP A 488 -13.53 -29.23 -0.29
CA ASP A 488 -13.00 -29.61 1.02
C ASP A 488 -12.15 -28.43 1.53
N ALA A 489 -12.51 -27.86 2.69
CA ALA A 489 -11.67 -26.87 3.37
C ALA A 489 -10.49 -27.60 4.03
N ILE A 490 -9.28 -27.19 3.70
CA ILE A 490 -8.07 -27.80 4.26
C ILE A 490 -7.64 -26.87 5.39
N GLY A 491 -8.15 -27.14 6.59
CA GLY A 491 -8.02 -26.25 7.75
C GLY A 491 -6.61 -25.67 7.94
N SER A 492 -6.54 -24.38 8.25
CA SER A 492 -5.30 -23.66 8.47
C SER A 492 -4.67 -24.05 9.82
N ASP A 493 -3.57 -24.79 9.82
CA ASP A 493 -2.72 -24.89 11.01
C ASP A 493 -1.71 -23.73 11.01
N PRO A 494 -1.80 -22.78 11.97
CA PRO A 494 -0.91 -21.63 12.03
C PRO A 494 0.55 -22.00 12.35
N THR A 495 0.85 -23.25 12.67
CA THR A 495 2.22 -23.75 12.84
C THR A 495 2.86 -24.23 11.55
N MET A 496 2.07 -24.40 10.48
CA MET A 496 2.58 -24.73 9.15
C MET A 496 3.35 -23.57 8.54
N SER A 497 4.35 -23.94 7.76
CA SER A 497 5.05 -23.10 6.79
C SER A 497 4.08 -22.54 5.73
N ASP A 498 4.46 -21.43 5.12
CA ASP A 498 3.68 -20.84 4.04
C ASP A 498 3.83 -21.70 2.78
N GLU A 499 2.70 -22.07 2.17
CA GLU A 499 2.66 -22.69 0.85
C GLU A 499 2.41 -21.59 -0.18
N LEU A 500 3.27 -21.42 -1.20
CA LEU A 500 3.19 -20.24 -2.08
C LEU A 500 2.85 -20.54 -3.54
N SER A 501 2.89 -21.81 -3.94
CA SER A 501 2.46 -22.31 -5.24
C SER A 501 2.24 -23.82 -5.17
N PHE A 502 1.53 -24.38 -6.15
CA PHE A 502 1.22 -25.80 -6.16
C PHE A 502 0.93 -26.29 -7.59
N ALA A 503 0.93 -27.61 -7.78
CA ALA A 503 0.46 -28.28 -8.98
C ALA A 503 -0.38 -29.50 -8.61
N THR A 504 -1.46 -29.71 -9.35
CA THR A 504 -2.40 -30.81 -9.12
C THR A 504 -2.40 -31.85 -10.22
N SER A 505 -2.61 -33.12 -9.84
CA SER A 505 -2.97 -34.19 -10.77
C SER A 505 -4.02 -35.10 -10.16
N ALA A 506 -4.50 -36.08 -10.94
CA ALA A 506 -5.35 -37.15 -10.42
C ALA A 506 -4.63 -38.05 -9.40
N LYS A 507 -3.29 -38.09 -9.42
CA LYS A 507 -2.47 -39.01 -8.61
C LYS A 507 -1.93 -38.39 -7.32
N GLY A 508 -1.83 -37.07 -7.25
CA GLY A 508 -1.17 -36.38 -6.16
C GLY A 508 -1.23 -34.86 -6.27
N LEU A 509 -0.73 -34.18 -5.24
CA LEU A 509 -0.60 -32.74 -5.13
C LEU A 509 0.83 -32.42 -4.72
N TRP A 510 1.47 -31.50 -5.44
CA TRP A 510 2.79 -30.98 -5.10
C TRP A 510 2.68 -29.52 -4.71
N ALA A 511 3.30 -29.13 -3.60
CA ALA A 511 3.25 -27.77 -3.09
C ALA A 511 4.68 -27.23 -2.90
N GLU A 512 4.85 -25.95 -3.20
CA GLU A 512 6.01 -25.18 -2.76
C GLU A 512 5.83 -24.82 -1.29
N GLU A 513 6.77 -25.21 -0.46
CA GLU A 513 6.89 -24.82 0.93
C GLU A 513 8.02 -23.78 1.06
N ALA A 514 7.70 -22.57 1.52
CA ALA A 514 8.68 -21.51 1.72
C ALA A 514 9.26 -21.55 3.14
N LEU A 515 10.58 -21.76 3.24
CA LEU A 515 11.30 -21.95 4.50
C LEU A 515 12.62 -21.16 4.50
N ASN A 516 13.32 -21.15 5.64
CA ASN A 516 14.70 -20.64 5.72
C ASN A 516 15.68 -21.80 5.49
N PRO A 517 16.62 -21.71 4.52
CA PRO A 517 16.95 -20.53 3.71
C PRO A 517 16.25 -20.45 2.35
N GLU A 518 15.55 -21.51 1.92
CA GLU A 518 15.05 -21.65 0.55
C GLU A 518 13.68 -22.35 0.49
N SER A 519 13.01 -22.22 -0.66
CA SER A 519 11.77 -22.94 -0.94
C SER A 519 12.08 -24.37 -1.39
N ARG A 520 11.18 -25.30 -1.09
CA ARG A 520 11.25 -26.69 -1.55
C ARG A 520 9.91 -27.16 -2.10
N ILE A 521 9.93 -28.11 -3.02
CA ILE A 521 8.72 -28.77 -3.51
C ILE A 521 8.56 -30.10 -2.81
N ILE A 522 7.40 -30.28 -2.16
CA ILE A 522 7.02 -31.51 -1.45
C ILE A 522 5.77 -32.13 -2.05
N GLU A 523 5.60 -33.43 -1.84
CA GLU A 523 4.31 -34.09 -2.09
C GLU A 523 3.41 -33.95 -0.85
N ARG A 524 2.23 -33.35 -1.04
CA ARG A 524 1.33 -33.08 0.07
C ARG A 524 0.66 -34.37 0.56
N GLY A 525 0.90 -34.70 1.82
CA GLY A 525 0.50 -35.97 2.45
C GLY A 525 1.70 -36.72 3.03
N ASP A 526 2.90 -36.44 2.50
CA ASP A 526 4.17 -36.90 3.05
C ASP A 526 5.20 -35.75 3.01
N SER A 527 5.11 -34.83 3.98
CA SER A 527 6.02 -33.68 4.09
C SER A 527 7.47 -34.05 4.38
N SER A 528 7.76 -35.32 4.68
CA SER A 528 9.12 -35.83 4.83
C SER A 528 9.79 -36.13 3.48
N HIS A 529 8.98 -36.32 2.42
CA HIS A 529 9.46 -36.61 1.09
C HIS A 529 9.60 -35.32 0.25
N VAL A 530 10.81 -34.79 0.23
CA VAL A 530 11.16 -33.63 -0.60
C VAL A 530 11.43 -34.06 -2.04
N ILE A 531 10.67 -33.50 -2.98
CA ILE A 531 10.80 -33.80 -4.41
C ILE A 531 11.91 -32.99 -5.05
N VAL A 532 11.99 -31.69 -4.76
CA VAL A 532 13.05 -30.80 -5.27
C VAL A 532 13.41 -29.76 -4.21
N GLU A 533 14.70 -29.64 -3.90
CA GLU A 533 15.24 -28.56 -3.07
C GLU A 533 15.52 -27.30 -3.91
N ASN A 534 15.44 -26.14 -3.26
CA ASN A 534 15.62 -24.83 -3.88
C ASN A 534 14.76 -24.66 -5.13
N ALA A 535 13.44 -24.76 -4.97
CA ALA A 535 12.50 -24.74 -6.07
C ALA A 535 11.16 -24.12 -5.68
N ARG A 536 10.56 -23.38 -6.61
CA ARG A 536 9.21 -22.82 -6.53
C ARG A 536 8.40 -23.13 -7.79
N GLU A 537 7.09 -22.90 -7.72
CA GLU A 537 6.16 -23.04 -8.85
C GLU A 537 6.28 -24.40 -9.54
N PRO A 538 5.92 -25.50 -8.85
CA PRO A 538 5.86 -26.81 -9.49
C PRO A 538 4.88 -26.79 -10.66
N MET A 539 5.23 -27.45 -11.76
CA MET A 539 4.39 -27.61 -12.94
C MET A 539 4.58 -29.02 -13.51
N LEU A 540 3.50 -29.76 -13.70
CA LEU A 540 3.57 -31.13 -14.23
C LEU A 540 3.53 -31.12 -15.77
N SER A 541 4.28 -32.02 -16.39
CA SER A 541 4.07 -32.34 -17.81
C SER A 541 2.69 -32.95 -18.03
N ALA A 542 2.18 -32.86 -19.27
CA ALA A 542 0.90 -33.44 -19.66
C ALA A 542 0.85 -34.97 -19.44
N ASP A 543 1.98 -35.67 -19.60
CA ASP A 543 2.13 -37.10 -19.33
C ASP A 543 2.38 -37.44 -17.84
N GLN A 544 2.54 -36.40 -16.99
CA GLN A 544 2.85 -36.49 -15.56
C GLN A 544 4.15 -37.24 -15.22
N ALA A 545 5.07 -37.38 -16.18
CA ALA A 545 6.37 -38.03 -15.97
C ALA A 545 7.47 -37.05 -15.53
N SER A 546 7.33 -35.77 -15.86
CA SER A 546 8.32 -34.72 -15.58
C SER A 546 7.71 -33.59 -14.76
N LEU A 547 8.56 -32.94 -13.97
CA LEU A 547 8.18 -31.80 -13.13
C LEU A 547 9.06 -30.61 -13.50
N ALA A 548 8.46 -29.56 -14.04
CA ALA A 548 9.12 -28.27 -14.21
C ALA A 548 8.97 -27.42 -12.94
N PHE A 549 9.94 -26.56 -12.69
CA PHE A 549 10.00 -25.69 -11.52
C PHE A 549 10.96 -24.52 -11.76
N VAL A 550 10.85 -23.49 -10.94
CA VAL A 550 11.71 -22.31 -11.02
C VAL A 550 12.71 -22.30 -9.87
N ARG A 551 13.97 -22.01 -10.17
CA ARG A 551 15.00 -21.68 -9.16
C ARG A 551 15.32 -20.19 -9.21
N ASP A 552 15.38 -19.55 -8.06
CA ASP A 552 15.77 -18.15 -7.97
C ASP A 552 17.25 -18.00 -7.59
N TYR A 553 17.92 -17.07 -8.24
CA TYR A 553 19.25 -16.62 -7.87
C TYR A 553 19.26 -15.10 -7.72
N HIS A 554 19.44 -14.59 -6.51
CA HIS A 554 19.34 -13.16 -6.19
C HIS A 554 18.04 -12.50 -6.73
N GLY A 555 16.90 -13.17 -6.55
CA GLY A 555 15.59 -12.70 -7.01
C GLY A 555 15.33 -12.87 -8.51
N ARG A 556 16.23 -13.52 -9.25
CA ARG A 556 16.06 -13.82 -10.67
C ARG A 556 15.71 -15.29 -10.90
N GLY A 557 14.56 -15.55 -11.50
CA GLY A 557 14.08 -16.90 -11.77
C GLY A 557 14.69 -17.53 -13.02
N THR A 558 14.95 -18.83 -12.96
CA THR A 558 15.33 -19.70 -14.09
C THR A 558 14.49 -20.96 -14.09
N LEU A 559 13.92 -21.34 -15.23
CA LEU A 559 13.14 -22.56 -15.39
C LEU A 559 14.03 -23.80 -15.53
N PHE A 560 13.68 -24.84 -14.79
CA PHE A 560 14.26 -26.17 -14.83
C PHE A 560 13.17 -27.22 -15.06
N VAL A 561 13.59 -28.39 -15.52
CA VAL A 561 12.77 -29.60 -15.55
C VAL A 561 13.51 -30.76 -14.91
N ARG A 562 12.78 -31.55 -14.12
CA ARG A 562 13.24 -32.82 -13.56
C ARG A 562 12.50 -33.98 -14.22
N ARG A 563 13.24 -34.84 -14.91
CA ARG A 563 12.73 -36.05 -15.55
C ARG A 563 12.54 -37.17 -14.53
N ASN A 564 11.45 -37.94 -14.66
CA ASN A 564 11.14 -39.06 -13.77
C ASN A 564 11.29 -38.66 -12.29
N PHE A 565 10.68 -37.54 -11.91
CA PHE A 565 10.95 -36.87 -10.63
C PHE A 565 10.63 -37.71 -9.38
N GLN A 566 9.87 -38.80 -9.54
CA GLN A 566 9.58 -39.78 -8.49
C GLN A 566 10.69 -40.84 -8.32
N SER A 567 11.71 -40.85 -9.18
CA SER A 567 12.81 -41.82 -9.17
C SER A 567 14.09 -41.22 -8.59
N GLN A 568 14.91 -42.04 -7.95
CA GLN A 568 16.21 -41.65 -7.39
C GLN A 568 17.25 -41.27 -8.46
N THR A 569 17.00 -41.57 -9.73
CA THR A 569 17.87 -41.22 -10.87
C THR A 569 17.48 -39.92 -11.57
N ALA A 570 16.61 -39.12 -10.95
CA ALA A 570 16.14 -37.86 -11.50
C ALA A 570 17.30 -36.88 -11.75
N SER A 571 17.23 -36.14 -12.85
CA SER A 571 18.21 -35.12 -13.23
C SER A 571 17.53 -33.83 -13.62
N ASP A 572 18.15 -32.71 -13.27
CA ASP A 572 17.64 -31.37 -13.53
C ASP A 572 18.27 -30.81 -14.81
N VAL A 573 17.44 -30.31 -15.71
CA VAL A 573 17.86 -29.67 -16.97
C VAL A 573 17.37 -28.23 -16.98
N VAL A 574 18.27 -27.30 -17.33
CA VAL A 574 17.94 -25.88 -17.49
C VAL A 574 17.20 -25.66 -18.80
N LEU A 575 16.05 -24.98 -18.77
CA LEU A 575 15.24 -24.69 -19.96
C LEU A 575 15.38 -23.24 -20.47
N THR A 576 15.80 -22.31 -19.60
CA THR A 576 15.86 -20.88 -19.93
C THR A 576 17.24 -20.28 -19.71
N PRO A 577 17.68 -19.32 -20.55
CA PRO A 577 18.99 -18.71 -20.42
C PRO A 577 19.06 -17.76 -19.23
N PRO A 578 20.22 -17.63 -18.56
CA PRO A 578 20.38 -16.78 -17.36
C PRO A 578 20.20 -15.27 -17.63
N SER A 579 20.23 -14.86 -18.90
CA SER A 579 19.97 -13.47 -19.30
C SER A 579 18.52 -13.04 -19.03
N LEU A 580 17.59 -13.98 -18.94
CA LEU A 580 16.18 -13.74 -18.66
C LEU A 580 15.91 -13.88 -17.16
N ASN A 581 15.13 -12.97 -16.59
CA ASN A 581 14.57 -13.13 -15.26
C ASN A 581 13.14 -13.66 -15.41
N LEU A 582 12.94 -14.96 -15.14
CA LEU A 582 11.67 -15.64 -15.30
C LEU A 582 10.73 -15.35 -14.13
N TYR A 583 9.49 -15.00 -14.46
CA TYR A 583 8.47 -14.66 -13.47
C TYR A 583 7.53 -15.82 -13.23
N GLU A 584 6.83 -16.26 -14.28
CA GLU A 584 5.90 -17.40 -14.31
C GLU A 584 6.14 -18.27 -15.54
N ALA A 585 5.68 -19.52 -15.52
CA ALA A 585 5.69 -20.41 -16.68
C ALA A 585 4.45 -21.30 -16.74
N SER A 586 4.22 -21.87 -17.92
CA SER A 586 3.27 -22.97 -18.15
C SER A 586 3.97 -24.02 -19.02
N PHE A 587 3.86 -25.27 -18.58
CA PHE A 587 4.69 -26.37 -19.07
C PHE A 587 3.79 -27.53 -19.47
N LEU A 588 3.86 -27.95 -20.73
CA LEU A 588 3.22 -29.19 -21.21
C LEU A 588 4.24 -30.31 -21.37
N SER A 589 5.43 -29.98 -21.89
CA SER A 589 6.56 -30.90 -22.02
C SER A 589 7.88 -30.14 -22.13
N GLU A 590 9.02 -30.85 -22.12
CA GLU A 590 10.33 -30.25 -22.36
C GLU A 590 10.43 -29.54 -23.71
N HIS A 591 9.60 -29.94 -24.69
CA HIS A 591 9.61 -29.33 -26.03
C HIS A 591 8.49 -28.30 -26.24
N GLU A 592 7.60 -28.16 -25.26
CA GLU A 592 6.40 -27.31 -25.36
C GLU A 592 6.13 -26.65 -24.02
N TYR A 593 6.64 -25.42 -23.88
CA TYR A 593 6.44 -24.58 -22.72
C TYR A 593 6.49 -23.10 -23.10
N VAL A 594 5.83 -22.29 -22.27
CA VAL A 594 5.76 -20.84 -22.38
C VAL A 594 6.09 -20.22 -21.04
N PHE A 595 6.68 -19.03 -21.03
CA PHE A 595 7.02 -18.35 -19.79
C PHE A 595 7.03 -16.84 -19.96
N SER A 596 6.77 -16.12 -18.88
CA SER A 596 6.94 -14.68 -18.79
C SER A 596 8.33 -14.39 -18.23
N ALA A 597 9.04 -13.43 -18.84
CA ALA A 597 10.33 -13.01 -18.34
C ALA A 597 10.66 -11.55 -18.65
N VAL A 598 11.55 -10.99 -17.84
CA VAL A 598 12.16 -9.68 -18.09
C VAL A 598 13.57 -9.86 -18.67
N LYS A 599 13.87 -9.10 -19.72
CA LYS A 599 15.22 -8.98 -20.30
C LYS A 599 15.71 -7.54 -20.10
N GLY A 600 16.75 -7.35 -19.29
CA GLY A 600 17.30 -6.02 -19.00
C GLY A 600 16.29 -5.10 -18.30
N HIS A 601 16.00 -3.94 -18.90
CA HIS A 601 15.05 -2.95 -18.36
C HIS A 601 13.70 -2.93 -19.07
N HIS A 602 13.44 -3.91 -19.95
CA HIS A 602 12.16 -3.99 -20.64
C HIS A 602 11.03 -4.45 -19.70
N PRO A 603 9.78 -4.11 -20.01
CA PRO A 603 8.62 -4.75 -19.39
C PRO A 603 8.66 -6.29 -19.54
N PRO A 604 7.96 -7.04 -18.67
CA PRO A 604 7.83 -8.47 -18.83
C PRO A 604 7.13 -8.79 -20.15
N GLY A 605 7.65 -9.80 -20.86
CA GLY A 605 7.07 -10.32 -22.08
C GLY A 605 7.01 -11.83 -22.05
N ILE A 606 6.20 -12.42 -22.93
CA ILE A 606 6.02 -13.87 -23.03
C ILE A 606 6.97 -14.42 -24.08
N TYR A 607 7.62 -15.53 -23.73
CA TYR A 607 8.51 -16.30 -24.56
C TYR A 607 7.89 -17.68 -24.81
N LEU A 608 8.00 -18.14 -26.06
CA LEU A 608 7.58 -19.46 -26.48
C LEU A 608 8.81 -20.29 -26.83
N SER A 609 8.87 -21.50 -26.29
CA SER A 609 9.86 -22.48 -26.70
C SER A 609 9.30 -23.39 -27.79
N ASP A 610 10.11 -23.62 -28.81
CA ASP A 610 9.91 -24.68 -29.80
C ASP A 610 10.74 -25.92 -29.42
N ALA A 611 10.72 -26.95 -30.27
CA ALA A 611 11.50 -28.18 -30.09
C ALA A 611 13.03 -27.93 -30.00
N LEU A 612 13.52 -26.80 -30.50
CA LEU A 612 14.94 -26.41 -30.49
C LEU A 612 15.30 -25.56 -29.24
N HIS A 613 14.36 -25.33 -28.33
CA HIS A 613 14.56 -24.49 -27.13
C HIS A 613 14.99 -23.06 -27.47
N SER A 614 14.48 -22.54 -28.59
CA SER A 614 14.87 -21.23 -29.09
C SER A 614 14.45 -20.06 -28.18
N ASN A 615 13.46 -20.28 -27.30
CA ASN A 615 12.95 -19.30 -26.32
C ASN A 615 12.66 -17.94 -27.01
N THR A 616 11.79 -17.97 -28.02
CA THR A 616 11.49 -16.79 -28.87
C THR A 616 10.52 -15.84 -28.18
N PRO A 617 10.81 -14.52 -28.14
CA PRO A 617 9.86 -13.55 -27.61
C PRO A 617 8.65 -13.42 -28.55
N LEU A 618 7.45 -13.37 -27.99
CA LEU A 618 6.23 -13.05 -28.72
C LEU A 618 5.97 -11.54 -28.66
N ASP A 619 5.57 -10.94 -29.79
CA ASP A 619 5.19 -9.52 -29.87
C ASP A 619 3.77 -9.31 -29.35
N LEU A 620 3.62 -9.43 -28.02
CA LEU A 620 2.35 -9.30 -27.30
C LEU A 620 2.29 -8.05 -26.42
N GLY A 621 3.27 -7.15 -26.51
CA GLY A 621 3.41 -6.05 -25.55
C GLY A 621 3.82 -6.52 -24.16
N GLU A 622 3.41 -5.77 -23.14
CA GLU A 622 3.65 -6.14 -21.74
C GLU A 622 2.67 -7.24 -21.31
N ALA A 623 3.18 -8.46 -21.10
CA ALA A 623 2.36 -9.65 -20.91
C ALA A 623 2.96 -10.62 -19.88
N ARG A 624 2.08 -11.25 -19.08
CA ARG A 624 2.42 -12.14 -17.96
C ARG A 624 1.42 -13.29 -17.81
N TYR A 625 1.71 -14.20 -16.88
CA TYR A 625 0.85 -15.31 -16.49
C TYR A 625 0.39 -16.18 -17.69
N PRO A 626 1.32 -16.67 -18.53
CA PRO A 626 0.94 -17.50 -19.66
C PRO A 626 0.42 -18.87 -19.18
N ALA A 627 -0.63 -19.39 -19.81
CA ALA A 627 -1.18 -20.71 -19.54
C ALA A 627 -1.57 -21.40 -20.84
N LEU A 628 -0.91 -22.52 -21.17
CA LEU A 628 -1.25 -23.36 -22.31
C LEU A 628 -2.48 -24.21 -22.01
N SER A 629 -3.36 -24.36 -23.00
CA SER A 629 -4.49 -25.29 -22.92
C SER A 629 -3.97 -26.74 -22.96
N PRO A 630 -4.69 -27.70 -22.34
CA PRO A 630 -4.32 -29.11 -22.36
C PRO A 630 -4.15 -29.69 -23.77
N ASP A 631 -4.87 -29.14 -24.76
CA ASP A 631 -4.76 -29.52 -26.18
C ASP A 631 -3.65 -28.80 -26.95
N GLY A 632 -2.89 -27.89 -26.32
CA GLY A 632 -1.82 -27.10 -26.92
C GLY A 632 -2.27 -26.04 -27.93
N ARG A 633 -3.57 -25.93 -28.24
CA ARG A 633 -4.08 -25.05 -29.31
C ARG A 633 -4.19 -23.59 -28.90
N TRP A 634 -4.33 -23.32 -27.61
CA TRP A 634 -4.57 -22.00 -27.07
C TRP A 634 -3.56 -21.66 -25.98
N MET A 635 -3.26 -20.38 -25.87
CA MET A 635 -2.60 -19.82 -24.68
C MET A 635 -3.44 -18.68 -24.14
N ALA A 636 -3.81 -18.77 -22.87
CA ALA A 636 -4.30 -17.63 -22.11
C ALA A 636 -3.11 -16.87 -21.54
N TYR A 637 -3.26 -15.56 -21.39
CA TYR A 637 -2.27 -14.70 -20.76
C TYR A 637 -2.92 -13.41 -20.28
N SER A 638 -2.25 -12.70 -19.40
CA SER A 638 -2.66 -11.36 -19.00
C SER A 638 -1.81 -10.31 -19.70
N HIS A 639 -2.47 -9.34 -20.33
CA HIS A 639 -1.84 -8.19 -20.97
C HIS A 639 -2.05 -6.95 -20.11
N PHE A 640 -0.98 -6.18 -19.90
CA PHE A 640 -1.07 -4.93 -19.14
C PHE A 640 -1.51 -3.78 -20.05
N ASP A 641 -2.68 -3.21 -19.76
CA ASP A 641 -3.18 -2.03 -20.46
C ASP A 641 -3.89 -1.10 -19.47
N ARG A 642 -3.72 0.21 -19.62
CA ARG A 642 -4.38 1.25 -18.80
C ARG A 642 -4.31 1.03 -17.27
N GLY A 643 -3.22 0.45 -16.76
CA GLY A 643 -3.00 0.28 -15.31
C GLY A 643 -3.60 -0.99 -14.71
N ALA A 644 -4.05 -1.94 -15.54
CA ALA A 644 -4.57 -3.22 -15.09
C ALA A 644 -4.15 -4.38 -16.02
N TRP A 645 -4.01 -5.57 -15.45
CA TRP A 645 -3.76 -6.82 -16.17
C TRP A 645 -5.10 -7.41 -16.63
N ASN A 646 -5.32 -7.57 -17.92
CA ASN A 646 -6.58 -8.13 -18.45
C ASN A 646 -6.32 -9.42 -19.24
N LEU A 647 -7.28 -10.33 -19.24
CA LEU A 647 -7.13 -11.63 -19.89
C LEU A 647 -7.26 -11.55 -21.41
N TRP A 648 -6.37 -12.26 -22.08
CA TRP A 648 -6.34 -12.48 -23.52
C TRP A 648 -6.15 -13.96 -23.80
N ILE A 649 -6.53 -14.38 -25.01
CA ILE A 649 -6.11 -15.66 -25.55
C ILE A 649 -5.44 -15.50 -26.91
N ARG A 650 -4.52 -16.40 -27.20
CA ARG A 650 -3.81 -16.53 -28.47
C ARG A 650 -4.01 -17.92 -29.05
N ASN A 651 -4.34 -18.01 -30.33
CA ASN A 651 -4.27 -19.27 -31.08
C ASN A 651 -2.80 -19.60 -31.37
N GLN A 652 -2.34 -20.78 -30.95
CA GLN A 652 -0.94 -21.16 -31.11
C GLN A 652 -0.52 -21.40 -32.56
N GLN A 653 -1.46 -21.82 -33.41
CA GLN A 653 -1.20 -22.11 -34.82
C GLN A 653 -1.19 -20.84 -35.69
N THR A 654 -2.18 -19.96 -35.53
CA THR A 654 -2.32 -18.75 -36.36
C THR A 654 -1.63 -17.52 -35.77
N GLY A 655 -1.37 -17.53 -34.47
CA GLY A 655 -0.87 -16.37 -33.72
C GLY A 655 -1.93 -15.29 -33.45
N GLU A 656 -3.18 -15.50 -33.88
CA GLU A 656 -4.29 -14.56 -33.66
C GLU A 656 -4.58 -14.41 -32.16
N THR A 657 -4.72 -13.17 -31.71
CA THR A 657 -5.02 -12.83 -30.31
C THR A 657 -6.39 -12.19 -30.17
N ARG A 658 -7.06 -12.44 -29.05
CA ARG A 658 -8.29 -11.73 -28.68
C ARG A 658 -8.36 -11.45 -27.19
N ARG A 659 -8.93 -10.29 -26.87
CA ARG A 659 -9.22 -9.88 -25.49
C ARG A 659 -10.48 -10.60 -24.98
N ILE A 660 -10.43 -11.12 -23.75
CA ILE A 660 -11.59 -11.77 -23.11
C ILE A 660 -12.49 -10.73 -22.42
N ALA A 661 -11.89 -9.76 -21.73
CA ALA A 661 -12.59 -8.67 -21.06
C ALA A 661 -11.76 -7.38 -21.08
N ASP A 662 -12.46 -6.24 -21.10
CA ASP A 662 -11.87 -4.92 -20.93
C ASP A 662 -12.39 -4.30 -19.63
N VAL A 663 -11.64 -4.49 -18.55
CA VAL A 663 -12.05 -4.12 -17.20
C VAL A 663 -10.92 -3.42 -16.44
N PRO A 664 -11.21 -2.38 -15.65
CA PRO A 664 -10.21 -1.59 -14.92
C PRO A 664 -9.83 -2.24 -13.58
N CYS A 665 -9.54 -3.54 -13.65
CA CYS A 665 -9.14 -4.41 -12.55
C CYS A 665 -8.31 -5.57 -13.10
N ASN A 666 -7.57 -6.25 -12.24
CA ASN A 666 -6.72 -7.35 -12.66
C ASN A 666 -7.52 -8.64 -12.86
N GLN A 667 -7.14 -9.36 -13.91
CA GLN A 667 -7.48 -10.73 -14.21
C GLN A 667 -6.18 -11.44 -14.56
N ILE A 668 -5.67 -12.23 -13.61
CA ILE A 668 -4.32 -12.81 -13.61
C ILE A 668 -4.37 -14.29 -13.29
N GLU A 669 -3.21 -14.96 -13.45
CA GLU A 669 -3.02 -16.37 -13.09
C GLU A 669 -4.11 -17.28 -13.72
N PRO A 670 -4.31 -17.23 -15.05
CA PRO A 670 -5.28 -18.10 -15.70
C PRO A 670 -4.80 -19.56 -15.65
N SER A 671 -5.75 -20.49 -15.56
CA SER A 671 -5.53 -21.91 -15.80
C SER A 671 -6.70 -22.48 -16.61
N TRP A 672 -6.41 -23.53 -17.38
CA TRP A 672 -7.41 -24.17 -18.24
C TRP A 672 -8.06 -25.36 -17.53
N GLU A 673 -9.35 -25.53 -17.75
CA GLU A 673 -9.99 -26.81 -17.50
C GLU A 673 -9.61 -27.83 -18.58
N THR A 674 -9.86 -29.11 -18.30
CA THR A 674 -9.56 -30.23 -19.21
C THR A 674 -10.27 -30.13 -20.57
N ASP A 675 -11.33 -29.32 -20.67
CA ASP A 675 -12.07 -29.08 -21.91
C ASP A 675 -11.34 -28.17 -22.91
N SER A 676 -10.23 -27.53 -22.52
CA SER A 676 -9.49 -26.54 -23.34
C SER A 676 -10.36 -25.36 -23.83
N LYS A 677 -11.49 -25.10 -23.16
CA LYS A 677 -12.46 -24.05 -23.51
C LYS A 677 -12.79 -23.13 -22.35
N THR A 678 -12.66 -23.64 -21.12
CA THR A 678 -13.01 -22.94 -19.90
C THR A 678 -11.74 -22.55 -19.14
N LEU A 679 -11.70 -21.29 -18.68
CA LEU A 679 -10.64 -20.75 -17.85
C LEU A 679 -11.11 -20.58 -16.41
N LEU A 680 -10.22 -20.92 -15.48
CA LEU A 680 -10.19 -20.39 -14.12
C LEU A 680 -9.18 -19.25 -14.07
N TYR A 681 -9.42 -18.24 -13.25
CA TYR A 681 -8.50 -17.12 -13.10
C TYR A 681 -8.72 -16.39 -11.77
N SER A 682 -7.69 -15.65 -11.35
CA SER A 682 -7.74 -14.78 -10.19
C SER A 682 -8.08 -13.36 -10.61
N THR A 683 -8.98 -12.71 -9.87
CA THR A 683 -9.41 -11.34 -10.18
C THR A 683 -9.66 -10.49 -8.94
N ASP A 684 -9.15 -9.26 -8.93
CA ASP A 684 -9.37 -8.29 -7.86
C ASP A 684 -10.45 -7.23 -8.20
N CYS A 685 -11.27 -7.48 -9.24
CA CYS A 685 -12.39 -6.62 -9.61
C CYS A 685 -13.34 -6.41 -8.42
N GLY A 686 -13.49 -5.18 -7.93
CA GLY A 686 -14.34 -4.86 -6.79
C GLY A 686 -13.72 -5.17 -5.42
N ARG A 687 -12.42 -5.51 -5.40
CA ARG A 687 -11.61 -5.70 -4.19
C ARG A 687 -10.46 -4.69 -4.17
N SER A 688 -9.36 -5.04 -3.50
CA SER A 688 -8.12 -4.30 -3.49
C SER A 688 -7.10 -4.89 -4.44
N LEU A 689 -6.15 -4.06 -4.88
CA LEU A 689 -5.03 -4.50 -5.71
C LEU A 689 -4.34 -5.73 -5.09
N TRP A 690 -4.28 -6.82 -5.85
CA TRP A 690 -3.77 -8.15 -5.45
C TRP A 690 -4.64 -8.98 -4.52
N PHE A 691 -5.71 -8.45 -3.94
CA PHE A 691 -6.63 -9.20 -3.11
C PHE A 691 -7.69 -9.88 -3.98
N THR A 692 -7.29 -10.98 -4.63
CA THR A 692 -8.08 -11.63 -5.69
C THR A 692 -9.17 -12.56 -5.16
N ALA A 693 -10.20 -12.75 -5.98
CA ALA A 693 -11.18 -13.83 -5.91
C ALA A 693 -10.95 -14.83 -7.05
N VAL A 694 -11.54 -16.02 -6.97
CA VAL A 694 -11.56 -16.99 -8.08
C VAL A 694 -12.75 -16.75 -9.00
N ALA A 695 -12.51 -16.75 -10.30
CA ALA A 695 -13.53 -16.68 -11.34
C ALA A 695 -13.39 -17.85 -12.33
N ARG A 696 -14.51 -18.20 -12.99
CA ARG A 696 -14.62 -19.26 -13.99
C ARG A 696 -15.39 -18.76 -15.19
N ARG A 697 -14.80 -18.85 -16.39
CA ARG A 697 -15.42 -18.35 -17.62
C ARG A 697 -15.10 -19.26 -18.80
N ARG A 698 -16.14 -19.66 -19.54
CA ARG A 698 -15.95 -20.28 -20.86
C ARG A 698 -15.52 -19.21 -21.84
N VAL A 699 -14.35 -19.40 -22.45
CA VAL A 699 -13.77 -18.41 -23.35
C VAL A 699 -13.82 -18.91 -24.79
N VAL A 700 -13.54 -20.18 -25.07
CA VAL A 700 -13.62 -20.73 -26.43
C VAL A 700 -15.03 -21.31 -26.69
N PRO A 701 -15.64 -21.02 -27.85
CA PRO A 701 -16.96 -21.54 -28.21
C PRO A 701 -17.09 -23.07 -28.13
#